data_AF-A0A6L5YDI1-F1
#
_entry.id   AF-A0A6L5YDI1-F1
#
_cell.length_a   1.000
_cell.length_b   1.000
_cell.length_c   1.000
_cell.angle_alpha   90.00
_cell.angle_beta   90.00
_cell.angle_gamma   90.00
#
_symmetry.space_group_name_H-M   'P 1'
#
loop_
_entity.id
_entity.type
_entity.pdbx_description
1 polymer ?
#
loop_
_entity_poly.entity_id
_entity_poly.type
_entity_poly.pdbx_seq_one_letter_code
_entity_poly.pdbx_strand_id
1 'polypeptide(L)'
;MKVKLVQRRESPAGRKAAALLLALTLALGCNVGSAFGSVVTGDQLQIGGGSSIHFLAAGTIGMNAKADGPQSIAISLGAQALGDSAIAIGRNTKASADASVAIGLLAEASGFHSMALGDRTKAQATNAVAIGRETVASGERSTAMGYQSQASGTYSTAMGFSSQAKGENSLAAAGGVVEVGAANSFAVGAGAVAAQAHSIALGSGAVANTGAGKVGYLAPAGQANAPAWKATRAAVAVGNAAANVTRQITGVAAGTEDTDAVNVAQLKEFAATGSNALQSWTAQINGTAVKTVTKADSTLNFKAGGNVVLANDGGAVKISLSPTPHFTEVFVGAKTHIYDGWATFGAININGSAGTNTITGLSNTALDSGWGENARAGQAATEGQLKAVKNGLDATAAAVNSGLNFKADDGASVNKKLGQTLNIAGDGVNTETKVVTDSATGETKFVVGLRNELTFEVKDPNSGAVTGQLTINKDGKGTVNGLSNTAWDPENITPGQAATEDQVKAVDDKVAALGGVAMTGWDAQIDGVKVKTVSKTDSILNFKTGSNIVLANEGGAVKISVKDAPDFAGKVSANGFDAKNHKIENVAAGSISAGSSDAVNGEQIWNLASSTAAHLGGGSQAQADGSVSAPSYTFKTIGGGGDYHSVGDALDAVDREFGSIYGKFGDVSSQMGELRRDLKSAGALGSALSALKPMQYDPLEPSQLMAGFGAYKGEYALALGFAHYVKEDFMVHAGVSVTHHGESMANAGLTWKIGGKAAKDAVPERYRRGPLSSVYVMQKENAELQARVASQAQEMASQAQEIAELKAGMEEMKRLLRASKRK
;
A
#
# COMPACT_ATOMS: atom_id res chain seq x y z
N MET A 1 16.11 19.42 -32.45
CA MET A 1 14.93 19.65 -33.30
C MET A 1 15.06 21.05 -33.91
N LYS A 2 15.47 21.16 -35.18
CA LYS A 2 15.77 22.43 -35.88
C LYS A 2 14.50 22.93 -36.59
N VAL A 3 13.96 24.07 -36.18
CA VAL A 3 12.87 24.75 -36.90
C VAL A 3 13.47 25.76 -37.87
N LYS A 4 13.12 25.57 -39.15
CA LYS A 4 13.63 26.28 -40.33
C LYS A 4 12.72 27.49 -40.56
N LEU A 5 13.18 28.70 -40.24
CA LEU A 5 12.49 29.95 -40.55
C LEU A 5 12.67 30.28 -42.04
N VAL A 6 11.54 30.30 -42.76
CA VAL A 6 11.45 30.66 -44.18
C VAL A 6 11.63 32.18 -44.32
N GLN A 7 12.74 32.56 -44.94
CA GLN A 7 13.00 33.88 -45.48
C GLN A 7 12.06 34.18 -46.66
N ARG A 8 11.32 35.29 -46.62
CA ARG A 8 10.70 35.88 -47.81
C ARG A 8 11.51 37.10 -48.25
N ARG A 9 12.03 37.00 -49.47
CA ARG A 9 12.64 38.07 -50.27
C ARG A 9 11.65 39.22 -50.45
N GLU A 10 12.08 40.44 -50.17
CA GLU A 10 11.54 41.64 -50.83
C GLU A 10 12.59 42.13 -51.85
N SER A 11 12.15 42.28 -53.10
CA SER A 11 12.91 42.84 -54.22
C SER A 11 12.58 44.32 -54.42
N PRO A 12 13.47 45.11 -55.06
CA PRO A 12 13.57 46.55 -54.87
C PRO A 12 12.90 47.35 -55.99
N ALA A 13 12.04 48.31 -55.65
CA ALA A 13 11.73 49.48 -56.47
C ALA A 13 10.95 50.50 -55.64
N GLY A 14 11.40 51.77 -55.62
CA GLY A 14 10.56 52.89 -55.16
C GLY A 14 11.07 53.79 -54.04
N ARG A 15 12.38 53.90 -53.79
CA ARG A 15 12.93 55.10 -53.14
C ARG A 15 13.09 56.21 -54.18
N LYS A 16 12.12 57.11 -54.26
CA LYS A 16 12.23 58.52 -54.73
C LYS A 16 10.84 59.18 -54.71
N ALA A 17 10.73 60.28 -53.96
CA ALA A 17 9.70 61.34 -53.98
C ALA A 17 8.97 61.54 -52.64
N ALA A 18 9.60 62.27 -51.70
CA ALA A 18 8.93 63.13 -50.73
C ALA A 18 9.99 63.92 -49.93
N ALA A 19 10.65 64.86 -50.61
CA ALA A 19 11.51 65.86 -49.99
C ALA A 19 11.35 67.18 -50.76
N LEU A 20 10.19 67.82 -50.64
CA LEU A 20 9.98 69.22 -51.02
C LEU A 20 8.59 69.68 -50.53
N LEU A 21 8.50 70.39 -49.41
CA LEU A 21 7.92 71.74 -49.36
C LEU A 21 8.04 72.34 -47.96
N LEU A 22 8.75 73.47 -47.94
CA LEU A 22 9.05 74.36 -46.83
C LEU A 22 7.88 75.36 -46.65
N ALA A 23 7.53 75.65 -45.39
CA ALA A 23 6.92 76.87 -44.84
C ALA A 23 5.83 77.64 -45.61
N LEU A 24 4.63 77.76 -45.00
CA LEU A 24 3.84 79.00 -45.08
C LEU A 24 2.85 79.17 -43.91
N THR A 25 3.15 80.16 -43.06
CA THR A 25 2.28 81.13 -42.34
C THR A 25 1.23 80.75 -41.29
N LEU A 26 1.38 81.45 -40.16
CA LEU A 26 0.42 81.77 -39.08
C LEU A 26 -0.94 82.30 -39.58
N ALA A 27 -1.96 82.07 -38.73
CA ALA A 27 -2.93 83.05 -38.19
C ALA A 27 -4.40 82.62 -38.34
N LEU A 28 -5.05 82.34 -37.21
CA LEU A 28 -6.23 83.05 -36.70
C LEU A 28 -6.73 82.36 -35.43
N GLY A 29 -6.99 83.17 -34.41
CA GLY A 29 -7.20 82.74 -33.04
C GLY A 29 -8.61 82.25 -32.72
N CYS A 30 -8.70 81.50 -31.63
CA CYS A 30 -9.80 81.60 -30.69
C CYS A 30 -9.23 81.41 -29.28
N ASN A 31 -9.51 82.39 -28.43
CA ASN A 31 -9.06 82.53 -27.06
C ASN A 31 -10.27 82.24 -26.16
N VAL A 32 -10.17 81.26 -25.25
CA VAL A 32 -11.03 81.18 -24.06
C VAL A 32 -10.17 80.65 -22.90
N GLY A 33 -10.04 81.47 -21.84
CA GLY A 33 -9.35 81.12 -20.58
C GLY A 33 -10.01 79.95 -19.84
N SER A 34 -9.42 79.35 -18.81
CA SER A 34 -8.60 79.91 -17.74
C SER A 34 -7.82 78.79 -17.01
N ALA A 35 -6.70 79.18 -16.38
CA ALA A 35 -6.02 78.58 -15.22
C ALA A 35 -5.77 77.05 -15.19
N PHE A 36 -4.53 76.63 -15.45
CA PHE A 36 -3.61 75.97 -14.50
C PHE A 36 -2.21 75.91 -15.12
N GLY A 37 -1.21 76.40 -14.40
CA GLY A 37 0.17 76.39 -14.83
C GLY A 37 0.79 74.99 -14.76
N SER A 38 1.53 74.62 -15.80
CA SER A 38 2.74 73.82 -15.68
C SER A 38 3.62 74.12 -16.90
N VAL A 39 4.74 74.77 -16.65
CA VAL A 39 5.83 74.99 -17.58
C VAL A 39 6.58 73.66 -17.69
N VAL A 40 6.59 73.05 -18.87
CA VAL A 40 7.51 71.94 -19.20
C VAL A 40 8.77 72.55 -19.77
N THR A 41 9.83 72.59 -18.97
CA THR A 41 11.21 72.66 -19.46
C THR A 41 11.79 71.24 -19.43
N GLY A 42 11.92 70.61 -20.61
CA GLY A 42 12.62 69.34 -20.82
C GLY A 42 11.75 68.07 -20.75
N ASP A 43 11.82 67.27 -21.83
CA ASP A 43 11.52 65.82 -21.98
C ASP A 43 10.41 65.13 -21.15
N GLN A 44 9.35 65.82 -20.75
CA GLN A 44 8.20 65.22 -20.04
C GLN A 44 6.87 65.72 -20.60
N LEU A 45 5.94 64.81 -20.94
CA LEU A 45 4.56 65.14 -21.33
C LEU A 45 3.58 64.60 -20.29
N GLN A 46 2.98 65.50 -19.51
CA GLN A 46 1.86 65.22 -18.61
C GLN A 46 0.53 65.56 -19.30
N ILE A 47 -0.43 64.64 -19.32
CA ILE A 47 -1.81 64.92 -19.77
C ILE A 47 -2.81 64.50 -18.68
N GLY A 48 -3.50 65.49 -18.13
CA GLY A 48 -4.71 65.30 -17.33
C GLY A 48 -5.95 65.38 -18.21
N GLY A 49 -6.71 64.28 -18.27
CA GLY A 49 -8.11 64.24 -18.74
C GLY A 49 -8.34 64.15 -20.25
N GLY A 50 -8.46 62.92 -20.77
CA GLY A 50 -9.30 62.59 -21.94
C GLY A 50 -8.65 62.59 -23.33
N SER A 51 -7.75 61.64 -23.65
CA SER A 51 -7.51 61.03 -24.98
C SER A 51 -6.26 60.12 -24.94
N SER A 52 -6.23 59.03 -25.72
CA SER A 52 -5.16 58.00 -25.73
C SER A 52 -4.45 57.91 -27.09
N ILE A 53 -3.12 58.08 -27.19
CA ILE A 53 -2.30 57.66 -28.36
C ILE A 53 -0.85 57.26 -27.95
N HIS A 54 -0.25 56.39 -28.77
CA HIS A 54 0.99 55.59 -28.69
C HIS A 54 2.36 56.30 -28.53
N PHE A 55 3.28 55.51 -27.97
CA PHE A 55 4.59 55.76 -27.34
C PHE A 55 5.78 56.18 -28.21
N LEU A 56 6.63 57.05 -27.62
CA LEU A 56 8.10 56.88 -27.47
C LEU A 56 8.53 57.81 -26.29
N ALA A 57 8.96 57.23 -25.15
CA ALA A 57 9.24 57.86 -23.84
C ALA A 57 8.02 58.07 -22.90
N ALA A 58 8.25 58.02 -21.58
CA ALA A 58 7.32 57.71 -20.46
C ALA A 58 5.86 58.22 -20.58
N GLY A 59 4.89 57.34 -20.35
CA GLY A 59 3.45 57.65 -20.46
C GLY A 59 2.79 57.87 -19.09
N THR A 60 2.27 59.09 -18.85
CA THR A 60 1.45 59.41 -17.67
C THR A 60 0.01 59.70 -18.05
N ILE A 61 -0.97 59.14 -17.33
CA ILE A 61 -2.39 59.41 -17.54
C ILE A 61 -3.09 59.54 -16.18
N GLY A 62 -3.29 60.76 -15.67
CA GLY A 62 -4.00 61.01 -14.41
C GLY A 62 -3.42 62.16 -13.59
N MET A 63 -4.24 62.82 -12.76
CA MET A 63 -3.76 63.89 -11.87
C MET A 63 -2.73 63.33 -10.87
N ASN A 64 -1.62 64.04 -10.64
CA ASN A 64 -0.53 63.62 -9.73
C ASN A 64 0.08 62.23 -10.03
N ALA A 65 -0.10 61.70 -11.24
CA ALA A 65 0.64 60.52 -11.68
C ALA A 65 2.11 60.88 -11.94
N LYS A 66 3.04 60.03 -11.51
CA LYS A 66 4.49 60.24 -11.57
C LYS A 66 5.17 59.04 -12.21
N ALA A 67 5.85 59.23 -13.33
CA ALA A 67 6.62 58.21 -14.04
C ALA A 67 8.09 58.67 -14.12
N ASP A 68 8.79 58.65 -12.98
CA ASP A 68 10.18 59.17 -12.88
C ASP A 68 11.21 58.20 -13.46
N GLY A 69 10.90 56.90 -13.45
CA GLY A 69 11.80 55.89 -13.97
C GLY A 69 11.87 55.92 -15.51
N PRO A 70 13.07 55.80 -16.12
CA PRO A 70 13.22 55.47 -17.54
C PRO A 70 12.29 54.34 -17.98
N GLN A 71 11.61 54.50 -19.12
CA GLN A 71 10.66 53.50 -19.67
C GLN A 71 9.51 53.10 -18.73
N SER A 72 9.20 53.91 -17.71
CA SER A 72 8.12 53.62 -16.77
C SER A 72 6.74 54.04 -17.28
N ILE A 73 5.69 53.47 -16.67
CA ILE A 73 4.28 53.73 -16.99
C ILE A 73 3.53 54.05 -15.69
N ALA A 74 2.88 55.21 -15.60
CA ALA A 74 2.03 55.59 -14.46
C ALA A 74 0.61 55.98 -14.91
N ILE A 75 -0.41 55.25 -14.45
CA ILE A 75 -1.81 55.43 -14.88
C ILE A 75 -2.74 55.55 -13.67
N SER A 76 -3.64 56.54 -13.71
CA SER A 76 -4.62 56.97 -12.69
C SER A 76 -4.09 57.96 -11.65
N LEU A 77 -5.00 58.49 -10.82
CA LEU A 77 -4.73 59.54 -9.82
C LEU A 77 -3.68 59.07 -8.80
N GLY A 78 -2.56 59.80 -8.68
CA GLY A 78 -1.54 59.54 -7.66
C GLY A 78 -0.68 58.28 -7.88
N ALA A 79 -0.76 57.64 -9.05
CA ALA A 79 0.08 56.50 -9.41
C ALA A 79 1.56 56.92 -9.53
N GLN A 80 2.48 56.16 -8.95
CA GLN A 80 3.91 56.49 -8.89
C GLN A 80 4.76 55.32 -9.39
N ALA A 81 5.30 55.41 -10.60
CA ALA A 81 6.31 54.50 -11.15
C ALA A 81 7.68 55.18 -11.07
N LEU A 82 8.44 54.87 -10.03
CA LEU A 82 9.69 55.57 -9.68
C LEU A 82 10.96 54.84 -10.18
N GLY A 83 10.91 53.52 -10.35
CA GLY A 83 12.04 52.73 -10.81
C GLY A 83 12.10 52.54 -12.32
N ASP A 84 13.25 52.15 -12.85
CA ASP A 84 13.47 51.90 -14.28
C ASP A 84 12.54 50.78 -14.78
N SER A 85 11.87 50.97 -15.93
CA SER A 85 10.87 50.05 -16.48
C SER A 85 9.72 49.69 -15.51
N ALA A 86 9.46 50.51 -14.49
CA ALA A 86 8.41 50.25 -13.52
C ALA A 86 7.01 50.54 -14.10
N ILE A 87 6.00 49.79 -13.65
CA ILE A 87 4.61 49.93 -14.09
C ILE A 87 3.73 50.17 -12.86
N ALA A 88 3.09 51.34 -12.75
CA ALA A 88 2.14 51.68 -11.70
C ALA A 88 0.76 51.99 -12.31
N ILE A 89 -0.23 51.12 -12.10
CA ILE A 89 -1.58 51.26 -12.69
C ILE A 89 -2.65 51.16 -11.61
N GLY A 90 -3.28 52.30 -11.29
CA GLY A 90 -4.35 52.39 -10.29
C GLY A 90 -4.15 53.54 -9.33
N ARG A 91 -5.23 53.96 -8.65
CA ARG A 91 -5.19 55.13 -7.77
C ARG A 91 -4.20 54.91 -6.62
N ASN A 92 -3.29 55.86 -6.42
CA ASN A 92 -2.25 55.83 -5.38
C ASN A 92 -1.39 54.54 -5.40
N THR A 93 -1.18 53.94 -6.57
CA THR A 93 -0.21 52.84 -6.74
C THR A 93 1.22 53.34 -6.63
N LYS A 94 2.15 52.47 -6.21
CA LYS A 94 3.56 52.81 -6.07
C LYS A 94 4.48 51.66 -6.50
N ALA A 95 5.06 51.76 -7.69
CA ALA A 95 6.13 50.88 -8.18
C ALA A 95 7.47 51.61 -7.98
N SER A 96 8.15 51.36 -6.85
CA SER A 96 9.29 52.17 -6.39
C SER A 96 10.65 51.69 -6.89
N ALA A 97 10.77 50.43 -7.31
CA ALA A 97 12.04 49.80 -7.67
C ALA A 97 12.09 49.42 -9.16
N ASP A 98 13.27 49.12 -9.68
CA ASP A 98 13.42 48.81 -11.10
C ASP A 98 12.74 47.48 -11.47
N ALA A 99 12.18 47.46 -12.68
CA ALA A 99 11.34 46.40 -13.24
C ALA A 99 10.18 45.97 -12.32
N SER A 100 9.73 46.85 -11.42
CA SER A 100 8.62 46.56 -10.52
C SER A 100 7.26 46.85 -11.14
N VAL A 101 6.24 46.06 -10.79
CA VAL A 101 4.88 46.17 -11.33
C VAL A 101 3.90 46.29 -10.18
N ALA A 102 3.23 47.44 -10.03
CA ALA A 102 2.17 47.68 -9.06
C ALA A 102 0.85 47.99 -9.79
N ILE A 103 -0.16 47.13 -9.66
CA ILE A 103 -1.46 47.27 -10.32
C ILE A 103 -2.59 47.11 -9.30
N GLY A 104 -3.48 48.09 -9.15
CA GLY A 104 -4.63 48.05 -8.23
C GLY A 104 -4.63 49.19 -7.19
N LEU A 105 -5.77 49.49 -6.57
CA LEU A 105 -5.85 50.62 -5.60
C LEU A 105 -4.83 50.45 -4.47
N LEU A 106 -3.96 51.44 -4.25
CA LEU A 106 -2.92 51.43 -3.19
C LEU A 106 -1.94 50.24 -3.25
N ALA A 107 -1.76 49.58 -4.40
CA ALA A 107 -0.74 48.54 -4.56
C ALA A 107 0.67 49.13 -4.51
N GLU A 108 1.60 48.46 -3.84
CA GLU A 108 2.99 48.88 -3.65
C GLU A 108 3.98 47.78 -4.03
N ALA A 109 4.78 48.00 -5.06
CA ALA A 109 5.89 47.14 -5.46
C ALA A 109 7.20 47.89 -5.18
N SER A 110 7.87 47.59 -4.07
CA SER A 110 9.09 48.31 -3.64
C SER A 110 10.37 47.48 -3.72
N GLY A 111 10.28 46.21 -4.11
CA GLY A 111 11.44 45.34 -4.38
C GLY A 111 11.85 45.32 -5.86
N PHE A 112 13.13 45.11 -6.13
CA PHE A 112 13.65 44.95 -7.50
C PHE A 112 12.98 43.75 -8.20
N HIS A 113 12.48 43.92 -9.43
CA HIS A 113 11.70 42.90 -10.15
C HIS A 113 10.47 42.37 -9.38
N SER A 114 9.90 43.15 -8.46
CA SER A 114 8.73 42.72 -7.67
C SER A 114 7.40 43.01 -8.38
N MET A 115 6.36 42.27 -8.02
CA MET A 115 5.02 42.40 -8.60
C MET A 115 3.96 42.46 -7.51
N ALA A 116 3.21 43.57 -7.41
CA ALA A 116 2.05 43.74 -6.55
C ALA A 116 0.78 43.93 -7.41
N LEU A 117 -0.16 42.99 -7.33
CA LEU A 117 -1.39 42.98 -8.13
C LEU A 117 -2.64 42.87 -7.23
N GLY A 118 -3.36 43.97 -7.07
CA GLY A 118 -4.67 44.10 -6.43
C GLY A 118 -4.70 45.12 -5.28
N ASP A 119 -5.85 45.26 -4.59
CA ASP A 119 -6.08 46.33 -3.60
C ASP A 119 -5.16 46.20 -2.37
N ARG A 120 -4.40 47.26 -2.06
CA ARG A 120 -3.48 47.35 -0.91
C ARG A 120 -2.46 46.21 -0.83
N THR A 121 -2.08 45.64 -1.95
CA THR A 121 -1.06 44.59 -2.03
C THR A 121 0.35 45.18 -1.93
N LYS A 122 1.28 44.46 -1.31
CA LYS A 122 2.66 44.93 -1.07
C LYS A 122 3.68 43.86 -1.44
N ALA A 123 4.49 44.12 -2.46
CA ALA A 123 5.64 43.29 -2.84
C ALA A 123 6.94 44.03 -2.52
N GLN A 124 7.45 43.81 -1.31
CA GLN A 124 8.44 44.68 -0.67
C GLN A 124 9.91 44.25 -0.87
N ALA A 125 10.14 43.01 -1.27
CA ALA A 125 11.48 42.44 -1.42
C ALA A 125 11.80 42.07 -2.88
N THR A 126 13.08 41.86 -3.18
CA THR A 126 13.57 41.51 -4.52
C THR A 126 12.91 40.23 -5.03
N ASN A 127 12.43 40.25 -6.28
CA ASN A 127 11.67 39.18 -6.92
C ASN A 127 10.42 38.72 -6.16
N ALA A 128 9.88 39.51 -5.24
CA ALA A 128 8.67 39.16 -4.50
C ALA A 128 7.42 39.34 -5.36
N VAL A 129 6.44 38.45 -5.20
CA VAL A 129 5.16 38.49 -5.92
C VAL A 129 4.01 38.52 -4.91
N ALA A 130 3.15 39.53 -4.97
CA ALA A 130 1.99 39.70 -4.11
C ALA A 130 0.72 39.88 -4.96
N ILE A 131 -0.24 38.97 -4.88
CA ILE A 131 -1.45 38.97 -5.72
C ILE A 131 -2.71 38.79 -4.85
N GLY A 132 -3.66 39.72 -4.90
CA GLY A 132 -4.94 39.62 -4.19
C GLY A 132 -5.38 40.93 -3.55
N ARG A 133 -5.90 40.87 -2.32
CA ARG A 133 -6.22 42.07 -1.52
C ARG A 133 -5.48 42.00 -0.19
N GLU A 134 -4.86 43.11 0.22
CA GLU A 134 -4.10 43.21 1.48
C GLU A 134 -2.99 42.14 1.62
N THR A 135 -2.42 41.66 0.50
CA THR A 135 -1.36 40.64 0.52
C THR A 135 0.01 41.26 0.71
N VAL A 136 0.91 40.62 1.45
CA VAL A 136 2.26 41.13 1.70
C VAL A 136 3.31 40.06 1.39
N ALA A 137 4.14 40.29 0.39
CA ALA A 137 5.33 39.50 0.09
C ALA A 137 6.57 40.32 0.47
N SER A 138 7.14 40.03 1.63
CA SER A 138 8.26 40.78 2.22
C SER A 138 9.57 39.98 2.34
N GLY A 139 9.55 38.68 2.04
CA GLY A 139 10.77 37.88 1.88
C GLY A 139 11.35 37.96 0.47
N GLU A 140 12.67 37.83 0.32
CA GLU A 140 13.30 37.76 -1.01
C GLU A 140 12.81 36.53 -1.77
N ARG A 141 12.47 36.68 -3.07
CA ARG A 141 11.88 35.63 -3.91
C ARG A 141 10.62 34.99 -3.30
N SER A 142 9.89 35.72 -2.45
CA SER A 142 8.66 35.22 -1.82
C SER A 142 7.44 35.40 -2.72
N THR A 143 6.42 34.56 -2.54
CA THR A 143 5.15 34.66 -3.27
C THR A 143 3.97 34.65 -2.29
N ALA A 144 3.18 35.71 -2.24
CA ALA A 144 1.94 35.80 -1.47
C ALA A 144 0.72 35.92 -2.40
N MET A 145 -0.27 35.03 -2.29
CA MET A 145 -1.44 35.02 -3.15
C MET A 145 -2.73 34.78 -2.36
N GLY A 146 -3.74 35.64 -2.50
CA GLY A 146 -5.07 35.52 -1.85
C GLY A 146 -5.25 36.45 -0.65
N TYR A 147 -6.49 36.77 -0.27
CA TYR A 147 -6.82 37.82 0.71
C TYR A 147 -6.03 37.69 2.04
N GLN A 148 -5.32 38.76 2.43
CA GLN A 148 -4.49 38.85 3.65
C GLN A 148 -3.35 37.83 3.79
N SER A 149 -2.89 37.23 2.67
CA SER A 149 -1.75 36.32 2.71
C SER A 149 -0.43 37.07 2.94
N GLN A 150 0.47 36.50 3.74
CA GLN A 150 1.77 37.07 4.06
C GLN A 150 2.90 36.06 3.85
N ALA A 151 3.81 36.35 2.93
CA ALA A 151 5.03 35.59 2.70
C ALA A 151 6.24 36.43 3.12
N SER A 152 6.73 36.20 4.34
CA SER A 152 7.80 37.01 4.96
C SER A 152 9.15 36.29 5.08
N GLY A 153 9.19 34.97 4.91
CA GLY A 153 10.44 34.22 4.78
C GLY A 153 11.05 34.31 3.38
N THR A 154 12.37 34.25 3.28
CA THR A 154 13.08 34.12 1.98
C THR A 154 12.70 32.81 1.29
N TYR A 155 12.44 32.85 -0.02
CA TYR A 155 11.89 31.73 -0.81
C TYR A 155 10.54 31.19 -0.30
N SER A 156 9.81 31.93 0.54
CA SER A 156 8.55 31.44 1.08
C SER A 156 7.37 31.66 0.15
N THR A 157 6.35 30.81 0.27
CA THR A 157 5.11 30.92 -0.48
C THR A 157 3.92 30.90 0.47
N ALA A 158 3.03 31.89 0.40
CA ALA A 158 1.78 31.96 1.15
C ALA A 158 0.60 32.00 0.18
N MET A 159 -0.29 31.02 0.22
CA MET A 159 -1.38 30.86 -0.76
C MET A 159 -2.75 30.59 -0.14
N GLY A 160 -3.71 31.49 -0.36
CA GLY A 160 -5.08 31.38 0.13
C GLY A 160 -5.32 32.22 1.40
N PHE A 161 -6.59 32.42 1.75
CA PHE A 161 -7.02 33.34 2.80
C PHE A 161 -6.19 33.28 4.08
N SER A 162 -5.59 34.40 4.47
CA SER A 162 -4.86 34.59 5.73
C SER A 162 -3.68 33.62 5.96
N SER A 163 -3.08 33.09 4.89
CA SER A 163 -1.92 32.19 4.99
C SER A 163 -0.65 32.98 5.36
N GLN A 164 0.18 32.46 6.26
CA GLN A 164 1.39 33.14 6.75
C GLN A 164 2.63 32.25 6.63
N ALA A 165 3.51 32.52 5.65
CA ALA A 165 4.75 31.78 5.44
C ALA A 165 5.96 32.59 5.94
N LYS A 166 6.24 32.52 7.25
CA LYS A 166 7.27 33.33 7.92
C LYS A 166 8.64 32.65 7.99
N GLY A 167 8.70 31.33 7.85
CA GLY A 167 9.95 30.57 7.79
C GLY A 167 10.62 30.67 6.40
N GLU A 168 11.94 30.54 6.35
CA GLU A 168 12.68 30.43 5.09
C GLU A 168 12.31 29.14 4.34
N ASN A 169 12.21 29.19 3.00
CA ASN A 169 11.88 28.07 2.14
C ASN A 169 10.62 27.32 2.61
N SER A 170 9.59 28.08 3.00
CA SER A 170 8.36 27.54 3.58
C SER A 170 7.16 27.69 2.67
N LEU A 171 6.17 26.80 2.83
CA LEU A 171 4.84 26.95 2.22
C LEU A 171 3.77 27.04 3.30
N ALA A 172 2.97 28.09 3.26
CA ALA A 172 1.72 28.18 4.01
C ALA A 172 0.55 28.25 3.02
N ALA A 173 -0.47 27.41 3.16
CA ALA A 173 -1.63 27.48 2.29
C ALA A 173 -2.97 27.26 3.01
N ALA A 174 -4.04 27.76 2.41
CA ALA A 174 -5.42 27.63 2.87
C ALA A 174 -5.62 28.03 4.35
N GLY A 175 -4.95 29.10 4.79
CA GLY A 175 -5.00 29.59 6.17
C GLY A 175 -3.99 28.93 7.12
N GLY A 176 -2.97 28.26 6.56
CA GLY A 176 -1.85 27.72 7.31
C GLY A 176 -0.86 28.81 7.76
N VAL A 177 -0.07 28.48 8.78
CA VAL A 177 0.94 29.35 9.38
C VAL A 177 2.24 28.55 9.53
N VAL A 178 3.32 29.04 8.93
CA VAL A 178 4.68 28.60 9.21
C VAL A 178 5.35 29.68 10.04
N GLU A 179 5.79 29.33 11.24
CA GLU A 179 6.35 30.28 12.20
C GLU A 179 7.75 30.78 11.81
N VAL A 180 8.16 31.89 12.42
CA VAL A 180 9.53 32.41 12.26
C VAL A 180 10.53 31.36 12.78
N GLY A 181 11.59 31.10 12.02
CA GLY A 181 12.60 30.08 12.36
C GLY A 181 12.22 28.64 12.00
N ALA A 182 10.99 28.38 11.56
CA ALA A 182 10.57 27.09 11.03
C ALA A 182 10.96 26.96 9.54
N ALA A 183 12.25 26.95 9.25
CA ALA A 183 12.77 26.83 7.90
C ALA A 183 12.42 25.46 7.26
N ASN A 184 12.26 25.43 5.93
CA ASN A 184 11.94 24.23 5.16
C ASN A 184 10.66 23.50 5.62
N SER A 185 9.67 24.27 6.07
CA SER A 185 8.43 23.75 6.67
C SER A 185 7.20 24.04 5.83
N PHE A 186 6.14 23.28 6.09
CA PHE A 186 4.92 23.26 5.29
C PHE A 186 3.68 23.27 6.19
N ALA A 187 2.73 24.17 5.97
CA ALA A 187 1.48 24.23 6.72
C ALA A 187 0.29 24.43 5.79
N VAL A 188 -0.64 23.47 5.75
CA VAL A 188 -1.81 23.54 4.87
C VAL A 188 -3.09 23.26 5.64
N GLY A 189 -4.02 24.23 5.57
CA GLY A 189 -5.33 24.17 6.20
C GLY A 189 -5.51 25.27 7.25
N ALA A 190 -6.76 25.67 7.48
CA ALA A 190 -7.09 26.79 8.35
C ALA A 190 -6.60 26.54 9.78
N GLY A 191 -5.71 27.39 10.27
CA GLY A 191 -5.10 27.27 11.60
C GLY A 191 -4.09 26.12 11.72
N ALA A 192 -3.63 25.54 10.60
CA ALA A 192 -2.51 24.61 10.63
C ALA A 192 -1.22 25.38 10.96
N VAL A 193 -0.41 24.90 11.91
CA VAL A 193 0.80 25.59 12.38
C VAL A 193 2.02 24.67 12.28
N ALA A 194 3.00 25.05 11.48
CA ALA A 194 4.33 24.44 11.45
C ALA A 194 5.28 25.28 12.31
N ALA A 195 5.60 24.78 13.50
CA ALA A 195 6.31 25.54 14.54
C ALA A 195 7.80 25.17 14.68
N GLN A 196 8.25 24.11 13.98
CA GLN A 196 9.64 23.64 14.03
C GLN A 196 10.25 23.65 12.62
N ALA A 197 11.57 23.77 12.50
CA ALA A 197 12.25 23.61 11.21
C ALA A 197 12.04 22.18 10.66
N HIS A 198 11.83 22.05 9.36
CA HIS A 198 11.49 20.80 8.66
C HIS A 198 10.16 20.15 9.10
N SER A 199 9.23 20.91 9.67
CA SER A 199 7.94 20.37 10.13
C SER A 199 6.86 20.50 9.07
N ILE A 200 5.90 19.57 9.11
CA ILE A 200 4.78 19.53 8.16
C ILE A 200 3.47 19.47 8.94
N ALA A 201 2.60 20.46 8.80
CA ALA A 201 1.27 20.50 9.40
C ALA A 201 0.19 20.36 8.31
N LEU A 202 -0.62 19.30 8.38
CA LEU A 202 -1.62 18.95 7.37
C LEU A 202 -3.03 18.89 7.97
N GLY A 203 -3.91 19.75 7.47
CA GLY A 203 -5.32 19.82 7.85
C GLY A 203 -5.60 20.91 8.88
N SER A 204 -6.86 21.36 8.91
CA SER A 204 -7.30 22.45 9.80
C SER A 204 -6.95 22.17 11.27
N GLY A 205 -6.32 23.14 11.93
CA GLY A 205 -5.91 23.05 13.33
C GLY A 205 -4.79 22.04 13.63
N ALA A 206 -4.12 21.46 12.62
CA ALA A 206 -2.96 20.61 12.85
C ALA A 206 -1.75 21.43 13.34
N VAL A 207 -1.02 20.93 14.34
CA VAL A 207 0.13 21.67 14.92
C VAL A 207 1.36 20.78 14.97
N ALA A 208 2.36 21.10 14.13
CA ALA A 208 3.64 20.41 14.07
C ALA A 208 4.67 21.13 14.96
N ASN A 209 4.62 20.84 16.27
CA ASN A 209 5.51 21.43 17.28
C ASN A 209 6.58 20.45 17.81
N THR A 210 6.66 19.25 17.25
CA THR A 210 7.59 18.20 17.67
C THR A 210 8.85 18.22 16.81
N GLY A 211 9.99 18.58 17.40
CA GLY A 211 11.28 18.65 16.71
C GLY A 211 11.96 17.29 16.52
N ALA A 212 13.13 17.31 15.86
CA ALA A 212 13.99 16.14 15.68
C ALA A 212 14.49 15.56 17.01
N GLY A 213 15.01 14.34 16.97
CA GLY A 213 15.66 13.67 18.09
C GLY A 213 14.72 13.01 19.10
N LYS A 214 13.41 13.00 18.84
CA LYS A 214 12.43 12.25 19.64
C LYS A 214 12.59 10.77 19.36
N VAL A 215 12.74 10.00 20.44
CA VAL A 215 12.83 8.54 20.40
C VAL A 215 11.41 7.99 20.39
N GLY A 216 11.14 7.01 19.52
CA GLY A 216 9.87 6.28 19.49
C GLY A 216 9.55 5.60 20.83
N TYR A 217 8.30 5.24 21.05
CA TYR A 217 7.89 4.56 22.28
C TYR A 217 8.66 3.24 22.45
N LEU A 218 9.31 3.08 23.60
CA LEU A 218 9.93 1.84 24.05
C LEU A 218 9.06 1.27 25.19
N ALA A 219 8.69 0.01 25.10
CA ALA A 219 7.95 -0.66 26.18
C ALA A 219 8.76 -0.64 27.49
N PRO A 220 8.12 -0.60 28.68
CA PRO A 220 8.80 -0.46 29.96
C PRO A 220 9.84 -1.56 30.21
N ALA A 221 10.89 -1.20 30.97
CA ALA A 221 12.10 -1.96 31.24
C ALA A 221 11.90 -3.46 31.46
N GLY A 222 12.57 -4.28 30.64
CA GLY A 222 12.58 -5.74 30.74
C GLY A 222 12.98 -6.46 29.44
N GLN A 223 12.91 -5.80 28.30
CA GLN A 223 13.41 -6.32 27.03
C GLN A 223 14.44 -5.35 26.44
N ALA A 224 15.70 -5.61 26.77
CA ALA A 224 16.83 -4.99 26.11
C ALA A 224 16.87 -5.45 24.65
N ASN A 225 17.18 -4.52 23.74
CA ASN A 225 17.57 -4.73 22.33
C ASN A 225 16.54 -4.46 21.22
N ALA A 226 15.76 -3.38 21.31
CA ALA A 226 15.24 -2.76 20.08
C ALA A 226 15.73 -1.30 20.02
N PRO A 227 16.52 -0.91 18.99
CA PRO A 227 16.82 0.50 18.78
C PRO A 227 15.52 1.20 18.39
N ALA A 228 14.87 1.90 19.33
CA ALA A 228 13.74 2.74 18.97
C ALA A 228 14.21 3.75 17.92
N TRP A 229 13.51 3.77 16.79
CA TRP A 229 13.81 4.72 15.74
C TRP A 229 13.73 6.14 16.28
N LYS A 230 14.80 6.90 16.07
CA LYS A 230 14.92 8.29 16.52
C LYS A 230 14.64 9.20 15.35
N ALA A 231 13.66 10.09 15.49
CA ALA A 231 13.31 11.03 14.44
C ALA A 231 14.52 11.90 14.06
N THR A 232 14.84 11.95 12.76
CA THR A 232 15.96 12.78 12.24
C THR A 232 15.52 14.19 11.87
N ARG A 233 14.22 14.41 11.67
CA ARG A 233 13.58 15.70 11.37
C ARG A 233 12.34 15.91 12.23
N ALA A 234 11.77 17.12 12.17
CA ALA A 234 10.53 17.44 12.87
C ALA A 234 9.33 16.66 12.31
N ALA A 235 8.26 16.58 13.10
CA ALA A 235 7.13 15.72 12.81
C ALA A 235 6.26 16.19 11.63
N VAL A 236 5.61 15.22 11.00
CA VAL A 236 4.41 15.43 10.19
C VAL A 236 3.20 15.35 11.12
N ALA A 237 2.55 16.48 11.38
CA ALA A 237 1.34 16.56 12.19
C ALA A 237 0.09 16.59 11.31
N VAL A 238 -0.80 15.63 11.53
CA VAL A 238 -2.14 15.60 10.91
C VAL A 238 -3.23 16.08 11.89
N GLY A 239 -2.86 16.61 13.05
CA GLY A 239 -3.77 17.03 14.11
C GLY A 239 -3.04 17.79 15.22
N ASN A 240 -3.73 17.98 16.34
CA ASN A 240 -3.22 18.61 17.55
C ASN A 240 -3.89 17.94 18.75
N ALA A 241 -3.17 16.99 19.36
CA ALA A 241 -3.67 16.22 20.50
C ALA A 241 -3.98 17.12 21.72
N ALA A 242 -3.20 18.19 21.94
CA ALA A 242 -3.45 19.13 23.04
C ALA A 242 -4.77 19.90 22.88
N ALA A 243 -5.29 20.00 21.66
CA ALA A 243 -6.58 20.61 21.35
C ALA A 243 -7.66 19.57 20.99
N ASN A 244 -7.45 18.28 21.27
CA ASN A 244 -8.34 17.17 20.89
C ASN A 244 -8.66 17.07 19.38
N VAL A 245 -7.77 17.57 18.52
CA VAL A 245 -7.90 17.44 17.06
C VAL A 245 -7.08 16.23 16.63
N THR A 246 -7.74 15.16 16.19
CA THR A 246 -7.09 13.96 15.64
C THR A 246 -7.68 13.61 14.29
N ARG A 247 -6.92 12.88 13.47
CA ARG A 247 -7.35 12.40 12.15
C ARG A 247 -6.94 10.95 11.97
N GLN A 248 -7.80 10.17 11.31
CA GLN A 248 -7.40 8.89 10.77
C GLN A 248 -6.53 9.10 9.53
N ILE A 249 -5.52 8.25 9.37
CA ILE A 249 -4.76 8.11 8.12
C ILE A 249 -5.24 6.81 7.48
N THR A 250 -6.00 6.91 6.40
CA THR A 250 -6.63 5.77 5.72
C THR A 250 -5.87 5.42 4.44
N GLY A 251 -6.10 4.21 3.91
CA GLY A 251 -5.37 3.73 2.72
C GLY A 251 -3.90 3.36 2.98
N VAL A 252 -3.55 3.09 4.25
CA VAL A 252 -2.19 2.68 4.64
C VAL A 252 -1.99 1.18 4.39
N ALA A 253 -1.15 0.84 3.42
CA ALA A 253 -0.71 -0.52 3.17
C ALA A 253 0.05 -1.09 4.38
N ALA A 254 0.21 -2.41 4.44
CA ALA A 254 0.97 -3.03 5.51
C ALA A 254 2.45 -2.62 5.40
N GLY A 255 3.03 -2.08 6.48
CA GLY A 255 4.44 -1.70 6.53
C GLY A 255 5.35 -2.92 6.50
N THR A 256 6.47 -2.83 5.81
CA THR A 256 7.42 -3.95 5.64
C THR A 256 8.78 -3.67 6.30
N GLU A 257 9.21 -2.42 6.30
CA GLU A 257 10.46 -1.97 6.91
C GLU A 257 10.22 -1.39 8.31
N ASP A 258 11.25 -1.30 9.14
CA ASP A 258 11.17 -0.81 10.54
C ASP A 258 10.61 0.63 10.66
N THR A 259 10.71 1.43 9.59
CA THR A 259 10.26 2.83 9.56
C THR A 259 8.90 3.03 8.90
N ASP A 260 8.25 1.95 8.47
CA ASP A 260 6.94 2.03 7.84
C ASP A 260 5.83 2.20 8.88
N ALA A 261 4.72 2.82 8.46
CA ALA A 261 3.54 2.91 9.30
C ALA A 261 2.84 1.55 9.39
N VAL A 262 2.52 1.11 10.61
CA VAL A 262 1.74 -0.11 10.86
C VAL A 262 0.26 0.17 10.64
N ASN A 263 -0.41 -0.62 9.82
CA ASN A 263 -1.87 -0.52 9.65
C ASN A 263 -2.63 -1.38 10.68
N VAL A 264 -3.95 -1.19 10.77
CA VAL A 264 -4.80 -1.91 11.74
C VAL A 264 -4.82 -3.43 11.48
N ALA A 265 -4.61 -3.89 10.24
CA ALA A 265 -4.59 -5.32 9.91
C ALA A 265 -3.37 -6.01 10.52
N GLN A 266 -2.18 -5.43 10.37
CA GLN A 266 -0.94 -5.93 10.99
C GLN A 266 -1.04 -5.98 12.52
N LEU A 267 -1.62 -4.94 13.14
CA LEU A 267 -1.80 -4.93 14.60
C LEU A 267 -2.79 -6.00 15.06
N LYS A 268 -3.87 -6.25 14.32
CA LYS A 268 -4.83 -7.33 14.61
C LYS A 268 -4.19 -8.70 14.47
N GLU A 269 -3.36 -8.91 13.45
CA GLU A 269 -2.59 -10.13 13.26
C GLU A 269 -1.63 -10.36 14.43
N PHE A 270 -0.86 -9.33 14.81
CA PHE A 270 0.00 -9.39 16.00
C PHE A 270 -0.80 -9.73 17.27
N ALA A 271 -1.94 -9.07 17.50
CA ALA A 271 -2.80 -9.36 18.66
C ALA A 271 -3.37 -10.79 18.65
N ALA A 272 -3.66 -11.35 17.47
CA ALA A 272 -4.07 -12.75 17.32
C ALA A 272 -2.91 -13.72 17.65
N THR A 273 -1.68 -13.40 17.24
CA THR A 273 -0.49 -14.22 17.58
C THR A 273 -0.09 -14.12 19.05
N GLY A 274 -0.22 -12.95 19.68
CA GLY A 274 0.04 -12.76 21.12
C GLY A 274 -0.92 -13.53 22.04
N SER A 275 -2.09 -13.92 21.53
CA SER A 275 -3.03 -14.81 22.24
C SER A 275 -2.65 -16.30 22.14
N ASN A 276 -1.75 -16.68 21.24
CA ASN A 276 -1.35 -18.08 21.00
C ASN A 276 0.00 -18.45 21.64
N ALA A 277 0.71 -17.51 22.25
CA ALA A 277 2.02 -17.76 22.88
C ALA A 277 1.94 -18.43 24.26
N LEU A 278 0.75 -18.59 24.85
CA LEU A 278 0.56 -19.38 26.06
C LEU A 278 0.18 -20.80 25.67
N GLN A 279 1.19 -21.66 25.52
CA GLN A 279 0.98 -23.08 25.29
C GLN A 279 0.09 -23.65 26.41
N SER A 280 -1.09 -24.14 26.04
CA SER A 280 -1.86 -25.02 26.91
C SER A 280 -1.03 -26.27 27.19
N TRP A 281 -0.90 -26.63 28.46
CA TRP A 281 -0.22 -27.84 28.87
C TRP A 281 -1.19 -28.72 29.64
N THR A 282 -1.14 -30.02 29.35
CA THR A 282 -2.02 -31.02 29.97
C THR A 282 -1.25 -31.75 31.06
N ALA A 283 -1.71 -31.62 32.30
CA ALA A 283 -1.20 -32.43 33.40
C ALA A 283 -1.71 -33.87 33.23
N GLN A 284 -0.80 -34.85 33.27
CA GLN A 284 -1.12 -36.27 33.15
C GLN A 284 -0.68 -37.04 34.39
N ILE A 285 -1.42 -38.10 34.72
CA ILE A 285 -1.01 -39.13 35.68
C ILE A 285 -1.00 -40.45 34.91
N ASN A 286 0.17 -41.10 34.83
CA ASN A 286 0.37 -42.35 34.09
C ASN A 286 -0.15 -42.30 32.64
N GLY A 287 0.11 -41.19 31.94
CA GLY A 287 -0.33 -40.98 30.55
C GLY A 287 -1.82 -40.61 30.39
N THR A 288 -2.61 -40.60 31.48
CA THR A 288 -4.02 -40.18 31.45
C THR A 288 -4.12 -38.69 31.76
N ALA A 289 -4.78 -37.93 30.89
CA ALA A 289 -5.00 -36.50 31.08
C ALA A 289 -5.93 -36.24 32.28
N VAL A 290 -5.47 -35.42 33.23
CA VAL A 290 -6.22 -35.10 34.46
C VAL A 290 -6.77 -33.68 34.42
N LYS A 291 -6.02 -32.73 33.84
CA LYS A 291 -6.49 -31.37 33.57
C LYS A 291 -5.67 -30.73 32.45
N THR A 292 -6.32 -30.10 31.49
CA THR A 292 -5.67 -29.18 30.55
C THR A 292 -5.73 -27.79 31.13
N VAL A 293 -4.57 -27.22 31.46
CA VAL A 293 -4.47 -25.86 31.99
C VAL A 293 -4.53 -24.90 30.81
N THR A 294 -5.55 -24.04 30.82
CA THR A 294 -5.80 -23.05 29.77
C THR A 294 -5.68 -21.64 30.32
N LYS A 295 -5.80 -20.61 29.46
CA LYS A 295 -5.78 -19.21 29.89
C LYS A 295 -6.89 -18.82 30.89
N ALA A 296 -7.95 -19.63 31.00
CA ALA A 296 -9.05 -19.39 31.92
C ALA A 296 -8.73 -19.86 33.36
N ASP A 297 -7.70 -20.70 33.53
CA ASP A 297 -7.29 -21.20 34.83
C ASP A 297 -6.33 -20.20 35.50
N SER A 298 -6.82 -19.45 36.48
CA SER A 298 -6.00 -18.48 37.23
C SER A 298 -5.05 -19.15 38.22
N THR A 299 -5.30 -20.40 38.60
CA THR A 299 -4.47 -21.18 39.53
C THR A 299 -4.53 -22.69 39.21
N LEU A 300 -3.41 -23.39 39.36
CA LEU A 300 -3.36 -24.85 39.42
C LEU A 300 -3.15 -25.29 40.87
N ASN A 301 -4.06 -26.11 41.40
CA ASN A 301 -4.00 -26.57 42.78
C ASN A 301 -3.59 -28.05 42.84
N PHE A 302 -2.45 -28.34 43.47
CA PHE A 302 -2.02 -29.69 43.80
C PHE A 302 -2.55 -30.05 45.19
N LYS A 303 -3.45 -31.03 45.28
CA LYS A 303 -4.01 -31.51 46.55
C LYS A 303 -3.20 -32.70 47.06
N ALA A 304 -2.70 -32.61 48.29
CA ALA A 304 -1.99 -33.70 48.94
C ALA A 304 -2.98 -34.75 49.51
N GLY A 305 -2.64 -36.04 49.41
CA GLY A 305 -3.34 -37.12 50.12
C GLY A 305 -2.76 -37.34 51.52
N GLY A 306 -3.34 -38.25 52.33
CA GLY A 306 -2.95 -38.43 53.74
C GLY A 306 -1.47 -38.75 54.02
N ASN A 307 -0.78 -39.43 53.09
CA ASN A 307 0.62 -39.83 53.26
C ASN A 307 1.62 -38.93 52.50
N VAL A 308 1.15 -37.97 51.72
CA VAL A 308 1.99 -37.07 50.91
C VAL A 308 1.89 -35.66 51.47
N VAL A 309 3.01 -34.97 51.57
CA VAL A 309 3.09 -33.55 51.95
C VAL A 309 3.57 -32.76 50.75
N LEU A 310 2.89 -31.63 50.48
CA LEU A 310 3.26 -30.67 49.46
C LEU A 310 3.69 -29.37 50.16
N ALA A 311 4.88 -28.86 49.83
CA ALA A 311 5.41 -27.62 50.40
C ALA A 311 6.04 -26.73 49.32
N ASN A 312 6.07 -25.42 49.56
CA ASN A 312 6.79 -24.47 48.72
C ASN A 312 8.26 -24.44 49.13
N ASP A 313 9.17 -24.68 48.18
CA ASP A 313 10.61 -24.61 48.37
C ASP A 313 11.20 -23.56 47.43
N GLY A 314 11.16 -22.30 47.84
CA GLY A 314 11.71 -21.18 47.07
C GLY A 314 11.06 -20.95 45.69
N GLY A 315 9.80 -21.36 45.51
CA GLY A 315 9.08 -21.27 44.23
C GLY A 315 8.94 -22.60 43.49
N ALA A 316 9.60 -23.68 43.94
CA ALA A 316 9.37 -25.04 43.45
C ALA A 316 8.34 -25.79 44.32
N VAL A 317 7.61 -26.74 43.73
CA VAL A 317 6.72 -27.64 44.49
C VAL A 317 7.55 -28.82 45.01
N LYS A 318 7.81 -28.83 46.32
CA LYS A 318 8.45 -29.97 47.00
C LYS A 318 7.40 -31.01 47.36
N ILE A 319 7.62 -32.24 46.88
CA ILE A 319 6.78 -33.41 47.20
C ILE A 319 7.57 -34.28 48.17
N SER A 320 6.98 -34.62 49.31
CA SER A 320 7.61 -35.46 50.34
C SER A 320 6.59 -36.44 50.95
N LEU A 321 7.08 -37.48 51.62
CA LEU A 321 6.22 -38.32 52.46
C LEU A 321 5.93 -37.60 53.79
N SER A 322 4.76 -37.88 54.37
CA SER A 322 4.42 -37.47 55.73
C SER A 322 5.47 -37.99 56.72
N PRO A 323 5.87 -37.21 57.76
CA PRO A 323 6.74 -37.70 58.83
C PRO A 323 6.17 -38.93 59.56
N THR A 324 4.84 -39.10 59.52
CA THR A 324 4.11 -40.27 60.04
C THR A 324 3.16 -40.79 58.96
N PRO A 325 3.66 -41.54 57.97
CA PRO A 325 2.81 -42.08 56.92
C PRO A 325 1.98 -43.23 57.48
N HIS A 326 0.68 -43.21 57.21
CA HIS A 326 -0.26 -44.24 57.67
C HIS A 326 -0.52 -45.24 56.54
N PHE A 327 0.06 -46.43 56.62
CA PHE A 327 -0.14 -47.50 55.65
C PHE A 327 -1.11 -48.54 56.22
N THR A 328 -2.16 -48.87 55.47
CA THR A 328 -3.11 -49.93 55.85
C THR A 328 -2.46 -51.32 55.83
N GLU A 329 -1.45 -51.52 54.98
CA GLU A 329 -0.67 -52.74 54.87
C GLU A 329 0.74 -52.40 54.38
N VAL A 330 1.77 -53.06 54.93
CA VAL A 330 3.16 -52.94 54.50
C VAL A 330 3.71 -54.33 54.20
N PHE A 331 4.04 -54.58 52.93
CA PHE A 331 4.66 -55.83 52.49
C PHE A 331 6.18 -55.78 52.72
N VAL A 332 6.70 -56.63 53.61
CA VAL A 332 8.15 -56.80 53.83
C VAL A 332 8.55 -58.21 53.40
N GLY A 333 8.66 -58.42 52.08
CA GLY A 333 8.93 -59.74 51.50
C GLY A 333 7.79 -60.76 51.68
N ALA A 334 7.92 -61.91 51.04
CA ALA A 334 6.81 -62.84 50.77
C ALA A 334 6.14 -63.53 51.99
N LYS A 335 6.52 -63.22 53.24
CA LYS A 335 6.00 -63.92 54.44
C LYS A 335 5.77 -63.05 55.68
N THR A 336 5.90 -61.72 55.58
CA THR A 336 5.79 -60.82 56.73
C THR A 336 4.74 -59.75 56.47
N HIS A 337 3.66 -59.79 57.26
CA HIS A 337 2.67 -58.73 57.29
C HIS A 337 2.67 -58.06 58.68
N ILE A 338 2.76 -56.72 58.69
CA ILE A 338 2.71 -55.90 59.90
C ILE A 338 1.47 -55.01 59.78
N TYR A 339 0.55 -55.14 60.74
CA TYR A 339 -0.67 -54.33 60.85
C TYR A 339 -0.82 -53.81 62.28
N ASP A 340 -1.69 -52.82 62.47
CA ASP A 340 -1.86 -52.10 63.74
C ASP A 340 -2.00 -53.03 64.97
N GLY A 341 -0.96 -53.00 65.83
CA GLY A 341 -0.86 -53.78 67.07
C GLY A 341 -0.42 -55.25 66.96
N TRP A 342 -0.20 -55.79 65.75
CA TRP A 342 0.11 -57.22 65.54
C TRP A 342 1.23 -57.43 64.51
N ALA A 343 2.18 -58.31 64.83
CA ALA A 343 3.17 -58.80 63.88
C ALA A 343 3.11 -60.33 63.82
N THR A 344 2.96 -60.88 62.61
CA THR A 344 3.00 -62.34 62.37
C THR A 344 4.33 -62.72 61.74
N PHE A 345 5.07 -63.59 62.42
CA PHE A 345 6.30 -64.21 61.91
C PHE A 345 6.01 -65.70 61.70
N GLY A 346 5.33 -66.03 60.59
CA GLY A 346 4.82 -67.39 60.38
C GLY A 346 3.76 -67.78 61.42
N ALA A 347 3.97 -68.88 62.16
CA ALA A 347 3.00 -69.42 63.12
C ALA A 347 3.05 -68.81 64.54
N ILE A 348 3.97 -67.88 64.80
CA ILE A 348 4.14 -67.22 66.11
C ILE A 348 3.32 -65.93 66.13
N ASN A 349 2.43 -65.81 67.12
CA ASN A 349 1.61 -64.63 67.38
C ASN A 349 2.10 -63.91 68.64
N ILE A 350 2.47 -62.64 68.49
CA ILE A 350 2.81 -61.72 69.59
C ILE A 350 1.67 -60.71 69.70
N ASN A 351 0.87 -60.81 70.77
CA ASN A 351 -0.23 -59.88 71.01
C ASN A 351 0.20 -58.81 72.03
N GLY A 352 0.24 -57.55 71.59
CA GLY A 352 0.67 -56.40 72.38
C GLY A 352 -0.48 -55.53 72.91
N SER A 353 -1.66 -56.10 73.20
CA SER A 353 -2.74 -55.31 73.81
C SER A 353 -2.52 -55.12 75.32
N ALA A 354 -2.81 -53.91 75.82
CA ALA A 354 -2.53 -53.49 77.18
C ALA A 354 -3.26 -54.38 78.22
N GLY A 355 -2.51 -55.26 78.88
CA GLY A 355 -2.97 -56.04 80.05
C GLY A 355 -2.71 -57.54 80.01
N THR A 356 -2.40 -58.14 78.85
CA THR A 356 -2.13 -59.59 78.72
C THR A 356 -1.10 -59.88 77.63
N ASN A 357 0.16 -59.49 77.86
CA ASN A 357 1.27 -59.79 76.95
C ASN A 357 1.46 -61.32 76.87
N THR A 358 0.97 -61.94 75.81
CA THR A 358 1.07 -63.39 75.59
C THR A 358 1.81 -63.67 74.29
N ILE A 359 2.71 -64.66 74.33
CA ILE A 359 3.35 -65.23 73.15
C ILE A 359 2.70 -66.59 72.92
N THR A 360 2.03 -66.75 71.78
CA THR A 360 1.33 -67.99 71.42
C THR A 360 1.89 -68.56 70.12
N GLY A 361 1.74 -69.87 69.89
CA GLY A 361 2.31 -70.55 68.71
C GLY A 361 3.76 -71.02 68.87
N LEU A 362 4.29 -71.10 70.11
CA LEU A 362 5.55 -71.79 70.40
C LEU A 362 5.36 -73.31 70.25
N SER A 363 6.21 -73.98 69.48
CA SER A 363 6.07 -75.42 69.17
C SER A 363 6.59 -76.36 70.27
N ASN A 364 7.15 -75.82 71.36
CA ASN A 364 7.72 -76.59 72.47
C ASN A 364 6.68 -76.81 73.59
N THR A 365 5.68 -77.65 73.36
CA THR A 365 4.51 -77.83 74.26
C THR A 365 4.52 -79.14 75.07
N ALA A 366 5.51 -80.03 74.87
CA ALA A 366 5.59 -81.33 75.54
C ALA A 366 6.83 -81.44 76.44
N LEU A 367 6.70 -82.06 77.62
CA LEU A 367 7.85 -82.59 78.38
C LEU A 367 8.26 -83.90 77.73
N ASP A 368 9.28 -83.90 76.89
CA ASP A 368 9.89 -85.15 76.42
C ASP A 368 10.82 -85.71 77.51
N SER A 369 10.85 -87.03 77.60
CA SER A 369 11.62 -87.92 78.47
C SER A 369 13.14 -87.70 78.55
N GLY A 370 13.69 -86.66 77.91
CA GLY A 370 15.13 -86.35 77.81
C GLY A 370 15.52 -84.95 78.30
N TRP A 371 14.96 -84.48 79.42
CA TRP A 371 15.21 -83.12 79.95
C TRP A 371 16.65 -82.80 80.38
N GLY A 372 17.56 -83.77 80.32
CA GLY A 372 18.98 -83.58 80.64
C GLY A 372 19.80 -82.94 79.51
N GLU A 373 19.42 -83.12 78.23
CA GLU A 373 20.26 -82.70 77.09
C GLU A 373 19.61 -81.70 76.12
N ASN A 374 18.28 -81.56 76.15
CA ASN A 374 17.55 -80.66 75.24
C ASN A 374 17.07 -79.35 75.88
N ALA A 375 17.40 -79.09 77.15
CA ALA A 375 17.17 -77.80 77.77
C ALA A 375 18.19 -76.77 77.25
N ARG A 376 17.86 -76.09 76.16
CA ARG A 376 18.70 -75.01 75.62
C ARG A 376 18.45 -73.71 76.38
N ALA A 377 19.50 -73.12 76.95
CA ALA A 377 19.40 -71.83 77.64
C ALA A 377 18.89 -70.73 76.70
N GLY A 378 17.92 -69.94 77.17
CA GLY A 378 17.33 -68.83 76.43
C GLY A 378 16.02 -69.13 75.66
N GLN A 379 15.49 -70.37 75.73
CA GLN A 379 14.15 -70.70 75.22
C GLN A 379 13.09 -70.58 76.32
N ALA A 380 11.93 -70.00 76.02
CA ALA A 380 10.82 -69.89 76.96
C ALA A 380 10.09 -71.23 77.12
N ALA A 381 9.84 -71.67 78.36
CA ALA A 381 9.08 -72.89 78.68
C ALA A 381 7.56 -72.62 78.69
N THR A 382 6.74 -73.63 78.36
CA THR A 382 5.27 -73.53 78.40
C THR A 382 4.70 -73.88 79.79
N GLU A 383 3.54 -73.33 80.13
CA GLU A 383 2.89 -73.53 81.43
C GLU A 383 2.52 -75.01 81.71
N GLY A 384 2.28 -75.80 80.65
CA GLY A 384 2.06 -77.25 80.75
C GLY A 384 3.31 -78.06 81.11
N GLN A 385 4.49 -77.61 80.71
CA GLN A 385 5.77 -78.26 81.04
C GLN A 385 6.16 -78.05 82.51
N LEU A 386 5.78 -76.94 83.13
CA LEU A 386 6.06 -76.71 84.55
C LEU A 386 5.17 -77.57 85.47
N LYS A 387 3.99 -77.99 84.98
CA LYS A 387 2.99 -78.75 85.75
C LYS A 387 3.32 -80.24 85.86
N ALA A 388 3.92 -80.86 84.84
CA ALA A 388 4.24 -82.29 84.88
C ALA A 388 5.58 -82.63 85.58
N VAL A 389 6.53 -81.69 85.69
CA VAL A 389 7.69 -81.82 86.60
C VAL A 389 7.22 -81.89 88.06
N LYS A 390 6.19 -81.12 88.43
CA LYS A 390 5.60 -81.14 89.78
C LYS A 390 4.94 -82.48 90.13
N ASN A 391 4.41 -83.22 89.15
CA ASN A 391 3.70 -84.49 89.38
C ASN A 391 4.63 -85.73 89.43
N GLY A 392 5.85 -85.65 88.91
CA GLY A 392 6.81 -86.77 88.89
C GLY A 392 7.53 -87.03 90.23
N LEU A 393 7.53 -86.06 91.14
CA LEU A 393 8.29 -86.13 92.40
C LEU A 393 7.58 -86.92 93.52
N ASP A 394 6.28 -87.21 93.39
CA ASP A 394 5.45 -87.76 94.48
C ASP A 394 5.20 -89.29 94.41
N ALA A 395 5.79 -90.07 93.47
CA ALA A 395 5.32 -91.42 93.12
C ALA A 395 6.36 -92.59 93.12
N THR A 396 7.32 -92.66 94.05
CA THR A 396 8.30 -93.78 94.11
C THR A 396 8.34 -94.50 95.48
N ALA A 397 7.42 -95.44 95.73
CA ALA A 397 7.45 -96.29 96.94
C ALA A 397 6.86 -97.73 96.84
N ALA A 398 6.51 -98.27 95.65
CA ALA A 398 5.71 -99.53 95.59
C ALA A 398 6.13 -100.63 94.57
N ALA A 399 7.29 -100.57 93.90
CA ALA A 399 7.54 -101.38 92.69
C ALA A 399 8.47 -102.61 92.79
N VAL A 400 8.87 -103.13 93.96
CA VAL A 400 9.98 -104.12 94.06
C VAL A 400 9.59 -105.63 94.06
N ASN A 401 8.32 -106.05 93.96
CA ASN A 401 7.95 -107.48 94.18
C ASN A 401 7.21 -108.24 93.03
N SER A 402 7.40 -107.87 91.75
CA SER A 402 6.75 -108.56 90.61
C SER A 402 7.76 -108.97 89.52
N GLY A 403 8.00 -110.27 89.29
CA GLY A 403 8.83 -110.77 88.17
C GLY A 403 8.14 -110.68 86.79
N LEU A 404 8.86 -110.99 85.70
CA LEU A 404 8.43 -110.77 84.30
C LEU A 404 7.80 -112.02 83.62
N ASN A 405 6.65 -111.81 82.97
CA ASN A 405 6.00 -112.77 82.06
C ASN A 405 6.21 -112.32 80.61
N PHE A 406 6.67 -113.21 79.73
CA PHE A 406 6.81 -112.95 78.29
C PHE A 406 5.82 -113.82 77.50
N LYS A 407 5.03 -113.21 76.61
CA LYS A 407 4.16 -113.89 75.65
C LYS A 407 4.74 -113.80 74.24
N ALA A 408 4.69 -114.88 73.47
CA ALA A 408 5.01 -114.90 72.05
C ALA A 408 3.76 -114.65 71.19
N ASP A 409 3.98 -114.31 69.91
CA ASP A 409 2.91 -113.97 68.94
C ASP A 409 2.02 -115.17 68.56
N ASP A 410 2.48 -116.40 68.82
CA ASP A 410 1.67 -117.62 68.71
C ASP A 410 0.80 -117.92 69.95
N GLY A 411 0.89 -117.06 70.97
CA GLY A 411 0.12 -117.13 72.20
C GLY A 411 0.76 -117.88 73.38
N ALA A 412 1.94 -118.50 73.21
CA ALA A 412 2.64 -119.20 74.30
C ALA A 412 3.28 -118.23 75.33
N SER A 413 3.35 -118.60 76.62
CA SER A 413 3.94 -117.76 77.69
C SER A 413 5.13 -118.43 78.40
N VAL A 414 6.14 -117.63 78.76
CA VAL A 414 7.30 -118.03 79.58
C VAL A 414 7.44 -117.10 80.79
N ASN A 415 7.56 -117.67 82.00
CA ASN A 415 7.84 -116.94 83.24
C ASN A 415 9.31 -117.12 83.64
N LYS A 416 10.01 -116.02 83.95
CA LYS A 416 11.38 -116.05 84.47
C LYS A 416 11.48 -115.19 85.73
N LYS A 417 12.04 -115.78 86.79
CA LYS A 417 12.46 -115.05 87.99
C LYS A 417 13.65 -114.15 87.67
N LEU A 418 13.82 -113.05 88.40
CA LEU A 418 15.02 -112.21 88.30
C LEU A 418 16.27 -113.09 88.57
N GLY A 419 17.13 -113.25 87.55
CA GLY A 419 18.38 -114.06 87.61
C GLY A 419 18.49 -115.25 86.63
N GLN A 420 17.46 -115.61 85.87
CA GLN A 420 17.55 -116.67 84.83
C GLN A 420 17.76 -116.08 83.42
N THR A 421 18.59 -116.72 82.58
CA THR A 421 18.84 -116.30 81.18
C THR A 421 17.71 -116.75 80.23
N LEU A 422 17.31 -115.87 79.30
CA LEU A 422 16.37 -116.10 78.19
C LEU A 422 17.12 -115.95 76.85
N ASN A 423 16.96 -116.88 75.92
CA ASN A 423 17.57 -116.82 74.58
C ASN A 423 16.57 -116.26 73.54
N ILE A 424 16.99 -115.32 72.69
CA ILE A 424 16.17 -114.65 71.66
C ILE A 424 16.97 -114.61 70.34
N ALA A 425 16.44 -115.16 69.23
CA ALA A 425 17.10 -115.24 67.91
C ALA A 425 16.20 -114.74 66.76
N GLY A 426 16.81 -114.18 65.69
CA GLY A 426 16.13 -113.67 64.48
C GLY A 426 15.99 -114.69 63.33
N ASP A 427 15.36 -114.29 62.22
CA ASP A 427 14.99 -115.16 61.08
C ASP A 427 16.17 -115.65 60.21
N GLY A 428 17.35 -115.06 60.38
CA GLY A 428 18.60 -115.45 59.70
C GLY A 428 18.76 -114.95 58.27
N VAL A 429 17.75 -114.31 57.68
CA VAL A 429 17.77 -113.81 56.29
C VAL A 429 17.87 -112.28 56.27
N ASN A 430 16.87 -111.59 56.82
CA ASN A 430 16.82 -110.13 56.83
C ASN A 430 17.06 -109.54 58.22
N THR A 431 16.92 -110.34 59.28
CA THR A 431 17.12 -109.92 60.66
C THR A 431 18.27 -110.64 61.35
N GLU A 432 18.98 -109.93 62.21
CA GLU A 432 19.97 -110.47 63.13
C GLU A 432 19.73 -109.93 64.54
N THR A 433 19.98 -110.74 65.58
CA THR A 433 19.87 -110.31 66.97
C THR A 433 21.27 -110.11 67.55
N LYS A 434 21.55 -108.91 68.04
CA LYS A 434 22.83 -108.57 68.68
C LYS A 434 22.58 -107.99 70.05
N VAL A 435 23.46 -108.35 70.99
CA VAL A 435 23.55 -107.63 72.26
C VAL A 435 24.39 -106.40 71.98
N VAL A 436 23.77 -105.23 72.09
CA VAL A 436 24.46 -103.95 71.92
C VAL A 436 24.50 -103.28 73.27
N THR A 437 25.71 -103.03 73.74
CA THR A 437 25.97 -102.16 74.89
C THR A 437 26.18 -100.76 74.35
N ASP A 438 25.32 -99.83 74.74
CA ASP A 438 25.50 -98.43 74.41
C ASP A 438 26.79 -97.93 75.09
N SER A 439 27.74 -97.46 74.28
CA SER A 439 29.08 -97.08 74.74
C SER A 439 29.08 -95.79 75.57
N ALA A 440 27.99 -95.00 75.51
CA ALA A 440 27.86 -93.75 76.25
C ALA A 440 27.06 -93.91 77.56
N THR A 441 26.06 -94.80 77.60
CA THR A 441 25.21 -94.98 78.80
C THR A 441 25.52 -96.24 79.59
N GLY A 442 26.29 -97.19 79.03
CA GLY A 442 26.60 -98.49 79.64
C GLY A 442 25.42 -99.48 79.65
N GLU A 443 24.26 -99.07 79.14
CA GLU A 443 23.05 -99.89 79.12
C GLU A 443 23.15 -100.98 78.04
N THR A 444 22.86 -102.24 78.42
CA THR A 444 22.96 -103.40 77.53
C THR A 444 21.56 -103.86 77.14
N LYS A 445 21.24 -103.82 75.84
CA LYS A 445 19.93 -104.23 75.30
C LYS A 445 20.06 -105.31 74.23
N PHE A 446 19.05 -106.16 74.12
CA PHE A 446 18.87 -107.03 72.95
C PHE A 446 18.26 -106.20 71.82
N VAL A 447 18.95 -106.13 70.68
CA VAL A 447 18.45 -105.46 69.48
C VAL A 447 18.24 -106.49 68.39
N VAL A 448 17.03 -106.58 67.85
CA VAL A 448 16.76 -107.24 66.57
C VAL A 448 16.93 -106.18 65.48
N GLY A 449 18.02 -106.26 64.73
CA GLY A 449 18.35 -105.33 63.65
C GLY A 449 18.12 -105.96 62.28
N LEU A 450 17.86 -105.11 61.29
CA LEU A 450 17.91 -105.50 59.89
C LEU A 450 19.37 -105.61 59.43
N ARG A 451 19.66 -106.53 58.51
CA ARG A 451 20.98 -106.64 57.88
C ARG A 451 21.23 -105.46 56.93
N ASN A 452 22.51 -105.16 56.67
CA ASN A 452 22.93 -104.05 55.81
C ASN A 452 22.48 -104.19 54.35
N GLU A 453 22.35 -105.43 53.87
CA GLU A 453 21.73 -105.75 52.58
C GLU A 453 20.45 -106.54 52.87
N LEU A 454 19.34 -106.08 52.30
CA LEU A 454 18.04 -106.73 52.44
C LEU A 454 17.66 -107.34 51.11
N THR A 455 17.29 -108.61 51.17
CA THR A 455 16.86 -109.37 49.99
C THR A 455 15.43 -109.80 50.20
N PHE A 456 14.56 -109.40 49.28
CA PHE A 456 13.16 -109.75 49.34
C PHE A 456 12.85 -110.73 48.22
N GLU A 457 12.39 -111.93 48.61
CA GLU A 457 11.81 -112.86 47.65
C GLU A 457 10.44 -112.33 47.23
N VAL A 458 10.35 -111.85 45.99
CA VAL A 458 9.07 -111.51 45.39
C VAL A 458 8.70 -112.66 44.44
N LYS A 459 7.59 -113.33 44.74
CA LYS A 459 7.01 -114.32 43.82
C LYS A 459 6.27 -113.58 42.72
N ASP A 460 6.61 -113.84 41.47
CA ASP A 460 5.79 -113.46 40.33
C ASP A 460 4.42 -114.16 40.47
N PRO A 461 3.30 -113.41 40.58
CA PRO A 461 1.98 -114.00 40.78
C PRO A 461 1.50 -114.87 39.59
N ASN A 462 2.11 -114.74 38.40
CA ASN A 462 1.66 -115.46 37.20
C ASN A 462 2.60 -116.58 36.73
N SER A 463 3.87 -116.61 37.16
CA SER A 463 4.82 -117.67 36.77
C SER A 463 5.37 -118.52 37.92
N GLY A 464 5.18 -118.10 39.18
CA GLY A 464 5.68 -118.81 40.36
C GLY A 464 7.21 -118.80 40.52
N ALA A 465 7.95 -118.15 39.61
CA ALA A 465 9.40 -117.99 39.71
C ALA A 465 9.75 -116.97 40.80
N VAL A 466 10.71 -117.33 41.65
CA VAL A 466 11.28 -116.43 42.67
C VAL A 466 12.42 -115.66 42.03
N THR A 467 12.21 -114.39 41.71
CA THR A 467 13.31 -113.52 41.29
C THR A 467 13.84 -112.82 42.53
N GLY A 468 15.00 -113.25 43.04
CA GLY A 468 15.72 -112.56 44.13
C GLY A 468 16.30 -111.20 43.71
N GLN A 469 15.60 -110.45 42.86
CA GLN A 469 16.10 -109.26 42.19
C GLN A 469 15.81 -107.96 42.95
N LEU A 470 14.78 -107.90 43.81
CA LEU A 470 14.53 -106.72 44.62
C LEU A 470 15.52 -106.69 45.79
N THR A 471 16.50 -105.80 45.67
CA THR A 471 17.53 -105.60 46.69
C THR A 471 17.54 -104.15 47.14
N ILE A 472 17.61 -103.95 48.46
CA ILE A 472 17.83 -102.63 49.05
C ILE A 472 19.27 -102.57 49.54
N ASN A 473 19.98 -101.51 49.13
CA ASN A 473 21.36 -101.24 49.52
C ASN A 473 22.37 -102.33 49.09
N LYS A 474 22.11 -102.98 47.94
CA LYS A 474 23.06 -103.92 47.34
C LYS A 474 24.41 -103.25 47.11
N ASP A 475 25.48 -103.93 47.52
CA ASP A 475 26.87 -103.44 47.49
C ASP A 475 27.11 -102.13 48.28
N GLY A 476 26.21 -101.76 49.20
CA GLY A 476 26.36 -100.59 50.08
C GLY A 476 26.17 -99.23 49.39
N LYS A 477 25.53 -99.18 48.21
CA LYS A 477 25.37 -97.94 47.42
C LYS A 477 24.12 -97.11 47.75
N GLY A 478 23.30 -97.55 48.70
CA GLY A 478 22.05 -96.87 49.08
C GLY A 478 20.93 -96.94 48.03
N THR A 479 21.05 -97.81 47.01
CA THR A 479 20.11 -97.90 45.89
C THR A 479 19.03 -98.95 46.13
N VAL A 480 17.85 -98.74 45.54
CA VAL A 480 16.81 -99.76 45.38
C VAL A 480 16.88 -100.27 43.95
N ASN A 481 17.24 -101.53 43.77
CA ASN A 481 17.43 -102.15 42.46
C ASN A 481 16.37 -103.23 42.20
N GLY A 482 16.14 -103.57 40.93
CA GLY A 482 15.18 -104.59 40.52
C GLY A 482 13.73 -104.09 40.38
N LEU A 483 13.53 -102.77 40.23
CA LEU A 483 12.21 -102.20 39.94
C LEU A 483 11.79 -102.53 38.50
N SER A 484 10.57 -103.04 38.31
CA SER A 484 10.04 -103.47 37.01
C SER A 484 9.48 -102.34 36.13
N ASN A 485 9.43 -101.11 36.64
CA ASN A 485 8.87 -99.93 35.99
C ASN A 485 9.94 -99.16 35.20
N THR A 486 10.30 -99.63 34.00
CA THR A 486 11.47 -99.11 33.24
C THR A 486 11.12 -98.22 32.03
N ALA A 487 9.84 -97.99 31.72
CA ALA A 487 9.40 -97.18 30.56
C ALA A 487 8.49 -96.01 30.98
N TRP A 488 8.68 -94.82 30.40
CA TRP A 488 7.85 -93.65 30.69
C TRP A 488 6.58 -93.63 29.81
N ASP A 489 5.43 -93.93 30.42
CA ASP A 489 4.10 -93.79 29.83
C ASP A 489 3.32 -92.67 30.54
N PRO A 490 3.15 -91.48 29.92
CA PRO A 490 2.48 -90.34 30.52
C PRO A 490 0.95 -90.52 30.66
N GLU A 491 0.36 -91.54 30.03
CA GLU A 491 -1.09 -91.76 30.09
C GLU A 491 -1.51 -92.72 31.22
N ASN A 492 -0.57 -93.48 31.82
CA ASN A 492 -0.84 -94.47 32.86
C ASN A 492 0.11 -94.35 34.08
N ILE A 493 0.16 -93.17 34.70
CA ILE A 493 0.98 -92.95 35.90
C ILE A 493 0.23 -93.40 37.15
N THR A 494 0.81 -94.34 37.91
CA THR A 494 0.25 -94.78 39.20
C THR A 494 0.98 -94.09 40.36
N PRO A 495 0.32 -93.20 41.14
CA PRO A 495 0.95 -92.50 42.26
C PRO A 495 1.43 -93.46 43.37
N GLY A 496 2.58 -93.14 43.98
CA GLY A 496 3.13 -93.89 45.12
C GLY A 496 4.21 -94.93 44.76
N GLN A 497 4.54 -95.10 43.48
CA GLN A 497 5.67 -95.92 43.03
C GLN A 497 6.93 -95.06 42.81
N ALA A 498 8.11 -95.61 43.08
CA ALA A 498 9.38 -94.96 42.76
C ALA A 498 9.63 -94.98 41.23
N ALA A 499 10.08 -93.87 40.66
CA ALA A 499 10.46 -93.77 39.25
C ALA A 499 11.89 -94.29 39.03
N THR A 500 12.13 -94.98 37.92
CA THR A 500 13.50 -95.39 37.53
C THR A 500 14.26 -94.22 36.90
N GLU A 501 15.59 -94.25 36.99
CA GLU A 501 16.46 -93.20 36.42
C GLU A 501 16.25 -93.03 34.90
N ASP A 502 15.98 -94.12 34.19
CA ASP A 502 15.64 -94.14 32.77
C ASP A 502 14.35 -93.36 32.46
N GLN A 503 13.34 -93.42 33.32
CA GLN A 503 12.09 -92.67 33.15
C GLN A 503 12.28 -91.17 33.33
N VAL A 504 13.09 -90.78 34.33
CA VAL A 504 13.41 -89.37 34.59
C VAL A 504 14.20 -88.78 33.42
N LYS A 505 15.15 -89.55 32.86
CA LYS A 505 15.90 -89.17 31.67
C LYS A 505 15.01 -89.00 30.43
N ALA A 506 14.04 -89.89 30.21
CA ALA A 506 13.11 -89.78 29.07
C ALA A 506 12.22 -88.53 29.13
N VAL A 507 11.88 -88.05 30.34
CA VAL A 507 11.16 -86.77 30.53
C VAL A 507 12.07 -85.58 30.22
N ASP A 508 13.31 -85.60 30.71
CA ASP A 508 14.31 -84.56 30.45
C ASP A 508 14.59 -84.38 28.95
N ASP A 509 14.78 -85.49 28.23
CA ASP A 509 15.01 -85.47 26.78
C ASP A 509 13.78 -84.91 25.99
N LYS A 510 12.54 -85.16 26.46
CA LYS A 510 11.32 -84.58 25.85
C LYS A 510 11.17 -83.08 26.14
N VAL A 511 11.56 -82.62 27.33
CA VAL A 511 11.55 -81.18 27.69
C VAL A 511 12.62 -80.43 26.87
N ALA A 512 13.79 -81.03 26.67
CA ALA A 512 14.83 -80.48 25.81
C ALA A 512 14.39 -80.35 24.34
N ALA A 513 13.61 -81.31 23.82
CA ALA A 513 13.08 -81.28 22.46
C ALA A 513 12.04 -80.17 22.23
N LEU A 514 11.25 -79.79 23.24
CA LEU A 514 10.30 -78.67 23.16
C LEU A 514 10.98 -77.29 23.13
N GLY A 515 12.22 -77.18 23.64
CA GLY A 515 13.01 -75.94 23.58
C GLY A 515 13.54 -75.58 22.18
N GLY A 516 13.53 -76.53 21.23
CA GLY A 516 14.17 -76.39 19.91
C GLY A 516 13.29 -75.88 18.77
N VAL A 517 11.95 -75.96 18.86
CA VAL A 517 11.06 -75.73 17.69
C VAL A 517 10.14 -74.51 17.84
N ALA A 518 10.14 -73.82 18.99
CA ALA A 518 9.38 -72.58 19.17
C ALA A 518 10.29 -71.33 19.05
N MET A 519 10.02 -70.54 18.00
CA MET A 519 10.51 -69.18 17.71
C MET A 519 11.91 -69.06 17.08
N THR A 520 11.99 -69.21 15.75
CA THR A 520 13.04 -68.55 14.96
C THR A 520 12.62 -67.09 14.75
N GLY A 521 13.50 -66.12 15.01
CA GLY A 521 13.21 -64.70 14.78
C GLY A 521 12.86 -64.43 13.31
N TRP A 522 12.11 -63.35 13.05
CA TRP A 522 11.70 -62.97 11.69
C TRP A 522 12.36 -61.65 11.27
N ASP A 523 12.56 -61.48 9.96
CA ASP A 523 13.21 -60.29 9.40
C ASP A 523 12.16 -59.25 8.95
N ALA A 524 12.25 -58.04 9.49
CA ALA A 524 11.55 -56.89 8.94
C ALA A 524 12.29 -56.41 7.68
N GLN A 525 11.55 -56.17 6.59
CA GLN A 525 12.10 -55.73 5.30
C GLN A 525 11.34 -54.50 4.77
N ILE A 526 12.04 -53.63 4.03
CA ILE A 526 11.46 -52.55 3.20
C ILE A 526 11.89 -52.83 1.77
N ASP A 527 10.93 -53.00 0.85
CA ASP A 527 11.17 -53.31 -0.57
C ASP A 527 12.14 -54.49 -0.79
N GLY A 528 12.02 -55.53 0.03
CA GLY A 528 12.87 -56.73 -0.02
C GLY A 528 14.26 -56.57 0.62
N VAL A 529 14.60 -55.40 1.16
CA VAL A 529 15.84 -55.15 1.90
C VAL A 529 15.62 -55.29 3.40
N LYS A 530 16.41 -56.15 4.05
CA LYS A 530 16.37 -56.38 5.49
C LYS A 530 16.75 -55.13 6.29
N VAL A 531 15.84 -54.67 7.16
CA VAL A 531 16.05 -53.53 8.08
C VAL A 531 16.35 -53.96 9.51
N LYS A 532 15.76 -55.06 10.01
CA LYS A 532 16.08 -55.61 11.34
C LYS A 532 15.65 -57.08 11.46
N THR A 533 16.46 -57.91 12.12
CA THR A 533 16.02 -59.23 12.62
C THR A 533 15.36 -59.04 13.99
N VAL A 534 14.09 -59.41 14.15
CA VAL A 534 13.41 -59.39 15.45
C VAL A 534 13.67 -60.72 16.16
N SER A 535 14.45 -60.67 17.25
CA SER A 535 14.92 -61.86 17.98
C SER A 535 14.15 -62.10 19.29
N LYS A 536 14.37 -63.26 19.96
CA LYS A 536 13.72 -63.62 21.24
C LYS A 536 13.93 -62.60 22.37
N THR A 537 14.98 -61.79 22.29
CA THR A 537 15.33 -60.75 23.28
C THR A 537 14.73 -59.38 22.96
N ASP A 538 14.15 -59.18 21.77
CA ASP A 538 13.50 -57.93 21.41
C ASP A 538 12.06 -57.91 21.95
N SER A 539 11.83 -57.20 23.05
CA SER A 539 10.49 -57.09 23.65
C SER A 539 9.58 -56.07 22.94
N ILE A 540 10.13 -55.19 22.09
CA ILE A 540 9.40 -54.11 21.41
C ILE A 540 9.97 -53.87 20.01
N LEU A 541 9.12 -53.84 18.98
CA LEU A 541 9.44 -53.34 17.64
C LEU A 541 8.90 -51.91 17.49
N ASN A 542 9.79 -50.94 17.30
CA ASN A 542 9.43 -49.52 17.20
C ASN A 542 9.44 -49.05 15.75
N PHE A 543 8.29 -48.57 15.25
CA PHE A 543 8.17 -47.91 13.95
C PHE A 543 8.27 -46.40 14.15
N LYS A 544 9.31 -45.77 13.59
CA LYS A 544 9.50 -44.32 13.67
C LYS A 544 8.74 -43.61 12.55
N THR A 545 7.98 -42.58 12.88
CA THR A 545 7.37 -41.68 11.88
C THR A 545 8.45 -40.79 11.26
N GLY A 546 8.37 -40.61 9.94
CA GLY A 546 9.05 -39.50 9.24
C GLY A 546 8.18 -38.24 9.26
N SER A 547 8.72 -37.10 8.83
CA SER A 547 8.02 -35.79 8.93
C SER A 547 6.63 -35.74 8.27
N ASN A 548 6.40 -36.55 7.22
CA ASN A 548 5.17 -36.54 6.43
C ASN A 548 4.30 -37.80 6.60
N ILE A 549 4.72 -38.74 7.45
CA ILE A 549 4.02 -40.01 7.69
C ILE A 549 3.51 -40.04 9.13
N VAL A 550 2.23 -40.33 9.31
CA VAL A 550 1.57 -40.53 10.60
C VAL A 550 1.36 -42.02 10.82
N LEU A 551 1.79 -42.50 11.98
CA LEU A 551 1.51 -43.86 12.46
C LEU A 551 0.50 -43.76 13.61
N ALA A 552 -0.61 -44.47 13.50
CA ALA A 552 -1.67 -44.49 14.51
C ALA A 552 -2.10 -45.92 14.83
N ASN A 553 -2.58 -46.14 16.06
CA ASN A 553 -3.20 -47.41 16.45
C ASN A 553 -4.70 -47.35 16.10
N GLU A 554 -5.13 -48.21 15.18
CA GLU A 554 -6.53 -48.36 14.81
C GLU A 554 -6.99 -49.76 15.21
N GLY A 555 -7.53 -49.89 16.43
CA GLY A 555 -8.09 -51.15 16.93
C GLY A 555 -7.08 -52.29 17.09
N GLY A 556 -5.80 -52.00 17.34
CA GLY A 556 -4.72 -52.99 17.44
C GLY A 556 -3.92 -53.18 16.15
N ALA A 557 -4.32 -52.54 15.05
CA ALA A 557 -3.53 -52.48 13.82
C ALA A 557 -2.68 -51.19 13.76
N VAL A 558 -1.51 -51.27 13.11
CA VAL A 558 -0.71 -50.07 12.78
C VAL A 558 -1.26 -49.46 11.51
N LYS A 559 -1.97 -48.33 11.63
CA LYS A 559 -2.41 -47.51 10.50
C LYS A 559 -1.26 -46.61 10.05
N ILE A 560 -0.96 -46.63 8.75
CA ILE A 560 0.03 -45.75 8.13
C ILE A 560 -0.71 -44.78 7.20
N SER A 561 -0.61 -43.49 7.48
CA SER A 561 -1.24 -42.42 6.68
C SER A 561 -0.24 -41.32 6.34
N VAL A 562 -0.50 -40.56 5.28
CA VAL A 562 0.17 -39.28 5.06
C VAL A 562 -0.48 -38.23 5.98
N LYS A 563 0.32 -37.32 6.53
CA LYS A 563 -0.18 -36.21 7.35
C LYS A 563 -1.09 -35.29 6.51
N ASP A 564 -2.15 -34.74 7.09
CA ASP A 564 -3.08 -33.82 6.40
C ASP A 564 -2.41 -32.59 5.77
N ALA A 565 -1.24 -32.18 6.28
CA ALA A 565 -0.39 -31.13 5.73
C ALA A 565 1.08 -31.59 5.74
N PRO A 566 1.55 -32.31 4.69
CA PRO A 566 2.93 -32.75 4.59
C PRO A 566 3.85 -31.57 4.30
N ASP A 567 4.96 -31.50 5.03
CA ASP A 567 6.00 -30.49 4.89
C ASP A 567 7.11 -31.05 3.99
N PHE A 568 7.15 -30.59 2.74
CA PHE A 568 8.24 -30.91 1.82
C PHE A 568 9.29 -29.80 1.93
N ALA A 569 10.49 -30.13 2.39
CA ALA A 569 11.58 -29.16 2.51
C ALA A 569 11.98 -28.65 1.11
N GLY A 570 11.53 -27.43 0.78
CA GLY A 570 11.82 -26.70 -0.48
C GLY A 570 10.58 -26.37 -1.30
N LYS A 571 10.70 -25.42 -2.25
CA LYS A 571 9.77 -25.35 -3.40
C LYS A 571 9.77 -26.75 -4.05
N VAL A 572 8.64 -27.19 -4.61
CA VAL A 572 8.63 -28.33 -5.55
C VAL A 572 9.56 -27.96 -6.70
N SER A 573 10.83 -28.35 -6.60
CA SER A 573 11.95 -27.82 -7.37
C SER A 573 12.38 -28.77 -8.49
N ALA A 574 11.68 -29.88 -8.67
CA ALA A 574 11.86 -30.75 -9.82
C ALA A 574 11.19 -30.09 -11.03
N ASN A 575 11.98 -29.55 -11.98
CA ASN A 575 11.66 -29.27 -13.40
C ASN A 575 10.20 -28.98 -13.81
N GLY A 576 9.40 -28.33 -12.96
CA GLY A 576 7.96 -28.13 -13.14
C GLY A 576 7.09 -29.03 -12.27
N PHE A 577 6.07 -28.41 -11.67
CA PHE A 577 4.91 -29.12 -11.11
C PHE A 577 4.01 -29.55 -12.28
N ASP A 578 4.10 -30.81 -12.71
CA ASP A 578 3.20 -31.38 -13.72
C ASP A 578 1.86 -31.77 -13.08
N ALA A 579 0.86 -30.90 -13.24
CA ALA A 579 -0.51 -31.15 -12.79
C ALA A 579 -1.29 -32.13 -13.69
N LYS A 580 -0.71 -32.62 -14.81
CA LYS A 580 -1.36 -33.51 -15.78
C LYS A 580 -2.76 -33.03 -16.21
N ASN A 581 -2.88 -31.75 -16.59
CA ASN A 581 -4.14 -31.07 -16.97
C ASN A 581 -5.19 -30.94 -15.85
N HIS A 582 -4.83 -31.13 -14.58
CA HIS A 582 -5.74 -30.87 -13.46
C HIS A 582 -5.72 -29.40 -13.03
N LYS A 583 -6.85 -28.91 -12.52
CA LYS A 583 -6.95 -27.58 -11.89
C LYS A 583 -6.13 -27.55 -10.60
N ILE A 584 -5.45 -26.43 -10.37
CA ILE A 584 -4.79 -26.15 -9.09
C ILE A 584 -5.71 -25.22 -8.30
N GLU A 585 -6.27 -25.74 -7.20
CA GLU A 585 -7.21 -25.00 -6.34
C GLU A 585 -6.50 -24.51 -5.07
N ASN A 586 -7.12 -23.55 -4.36
CA ASN A 586 -6.58 -22.93 -3.14
C ASN A 586 -5.22 -22.21 -3.31
N VAL A 587 -4.98 -21.66 -4.51
CA VAL A 587 -3.81 -20.80 -4.75
C VAL A 587 -4.04 -19.45 -4.08
N ALA A 588 -3.27 -19.18 -3.03
CA ALA A 588 -3.23 -17.86 -2.39
C ALA A 588 -2.76 -16.79 -3.40
N ALA A 589 -3.11 -15.53 -3.15
CA ALA A 589 -2.69 -14.44 -4.03
C ALA A 589 -1.15 -14.34 -4.05
N GLY A 590 -0.55 -14.53 -5.23
CA GLY A 590 0.90 -14.42 -5.42
C GLY A 590 1.38 -12.98 -5.41
N SER A 591 2.65 -12.74 -5.11
CA SER A 591 3.20 -11.37 -5.15
C SER A 591 3.26 -10.85 -6.59
N ILE A 592 2.67 -9.68 -6.88
CA ILE A 592 2.75 -9.04 -8.21
C ILE A 592 3.86 -7.99 -8.18
N SER A 593 5.08 -8.41 -8.54
CA SER A 593 6.27 -7.55 -8.61
C SER A 593 7.28 -8.07 -9.63
N ALA A 594 8.18 -7.20 -10.09
CA ALA A 594 9.26 -7.59 -11.00
C ALA A 594 10.21 -8.58 -10.30
N GLY A 595 10.34 -9.80 -10.84
CA GLY A 595 11.16 -10.87 -10.26
C GLY A 595 10.41 -11.85 -9.35
N SER A 596 9.11 -11.64 -9.12
CA SER A 596 8.26 -12.63 -8.45
C SER A 596 8.22 -13.93 -9.25
N SER A 597 8.29 -15.06 -8.53
CA SER A 597 8.11 -16.41 -9.08
C SER A 597 6.91 -17.11 -8.44
N ASP A 598 5.99 -16.33 -7.86
CA ASP A 598 4.78 -16.84 -7.24
C ASP A 598 3.74 -17.15 -8.32
N ALA A 599 2.92 -18.18 -8.08
CA ALA A 599 1.75 -18.43 -8.91
C ALA A 599 0.68 -17.37 -8.59
N VAL A 600 0.11 -16.74 -9.62
CA VAL A 600 -1.05 -15.85 -9.47
C VAL A 600 -2.34 -16.66 -9.53
N ASN A 601 -3.35 -16.24 -8.78
CA ASN A 601 -4.66 -16.90 -8.77
C ASN A 601 -5.66 -16.23 -9.73
N GLY A 602 -6.82 -16.87 -9.92
CA GLY A 602 -7.86 -16.37 -10.83
C GLY A 602 -8.41 -15.00 -10.43
N GLU A 603 -8.48 -14.69 -9.13
CA GLU A 603 -8.93 -13.38 -8.64
C GLU A 603 -7.96 -12.26 -9.06
N GLN A 604 -6.65 -12.50 -9.01
CA GLN A 604 -5.64 -11.53 -9.43
C GLN A 604 -5.70 -11.24 -10.92
N ILE A 605 -5.87 -12.28 -11.75
CA ILE A 605 -6.06 -12.12 -13.19
C ILE A 605 -7.38 -11.40 -13.48
N TRP A 606 -8.46 -11.75 -12.78
CA TRP A 606 -9.76 -11.11 -12.92
C TRP A 606 -9.70 -9.62 -12.57
N ASN A 607 -9.00 -9.25 -11.50
CA ASN A 607 -8.82 -7.85 -11.10
C ASN A 607 -8.00 -7.07 -12.14
N LEU A 608 -6.95 -7.67 -12.70
CA LEU A 608 -6.17 -7.06 -13.80
C LEU A 608 -7.03 -6.87 -15.07
N ALA A 609 -7.77 -7.89 -15.47
CA ALA A 609 -8.67 -7.84 -16.63
C ALA A 609 -9.78 -6.80 -16.42
N SER A 610 -10.37 -6.75 -15.22
CA SER A 610 -11.44 -5.81 -14.86
C SER A 610 -10.94 -4.36 -14.85
N SER A 611 -9.75 -4.12 -14.29
CA SER A 611 -9.11 -2.80 -14.32
C SER A 611 -8.80 -2.37 -15.75
N THR A 612 -8.27 -3.27 -16.57
CA THR A 612 -7.97 -2.99 -17.98
C THR A 612 -9.25 -2.67 -18.77
N ALA A 613 -10.31 -3.45 -18.61
CA ALA A 613 -11.61 -3.22 -19.23
C ALA A 613 -12.21 -1.85 -18.83
N ALA A 614 -12.13 -1.49 -17.55
CA ALA A 614 -12.58 -0.20 -17.04
C ALA A 614 -11.77 0.97 -17.64
N HIS A 615 -10.46 0.80 -17.81
CA HIS A 615 -9.60 1.81 -18.44
C HIS A 615 -9.85 1.98 -19.94
N LEU A 616 -10.20 0.90 -20.65
CA LEU A 616 -10.64 1.01 -22.04
C LEU A 616 -12.02 1.68 -22.14
N GLY A 617 -12.96 1.37 -21.24
CA GLY A 617 -14.31 1.92 -21.29
C GLY A 617 -15.13 1.37 -22.47
N GLY A 618 -16.09 2.14 -22.99
CA GLY A 618 -16.89 1.72 -24.16
C GLY A 618 -17.73 0.45 -23.95
N GLY A 619 -18.04 0.09 -22.70
CA GLY A 619 -18.74 -1.17 -22.39
C GLY A 619 -17.86 -2.42 -22.39
N SER A 620 -16.53 -2.29 -22.47
CA SER A 620 -15.58 -3.39 -22.28
C SER A 620 -15.73 -4.03 -20.89
N GLN A 621 -15.60 -5.36 -20.80
CA GLN A 621 -15.75 -6.15 -19.58
C GLN A 621 -14.70 -7.28 -19.50
N ALA A 622 -14.33 -7.66 -18.28
CA ALA A 622 -13.58 -8.89 -18.03
C ALA A 622 -14.48 -10.11 -18.22
N GLN A 623 -14.01 -11.09 -18.98
CA GLN A 623 -14.73 -12.31 -19.30
C GLN A 623 -14.30 -13.45 -18.38
N ALA A 624 -15.17 -14.47 -18.24
CA ALA A 624 -14.93 -15.63 -17.37
C ALA A 624 -13.67 -16.45 -17.74
N ASP A 625 -13.19 -16.31 -18.98
CA ASP A 625 -11.95 -16.92 -19.47
C ASP A 625 -10.69 -16.09 -19.19
N GLY A 626 -10.82 -14.92 -18.53
CA GLY A 626 -9.75 -14.00 -18.24
C GLY A 626 -9.44 -13.00 -19.37
N SER A 627 -10.14 -13.07 -20.50
CA SER A 627 -10.01 -12.10 -21.58
C SER A 627 -10.76 -10.79 -21.29
N VAL A 628 -10.43 -9.72 -22.03
CA VAL A 628 -11.13 -8.42 -21.97
C VAL A 628 -11.93 -8.24 -23.24
N SER A 629 -13.25 -8.02 -23.14
CA SER A 629 -14.11 -7.82 -24.31
C SER A 629 -13.78 -6.52 -25.03
N ALA A 630 -13.99 -6.48 -26.35
CA ALA A 630 -13.73 -5.29 -27.13
C ALA A 630 -14.59 -4.10 -26.64
N PRO A 631 -14.01 -2.90 -26.47
CA PRO A 631 -14.79 -1.69 -26.22
C PRO A 631 -15.66 -1.36 -27.45
N SER A 632 -16.63 -0.48 -27.31
CA SER A 632 -17.39 0.11 -28.41
C SER A 632 -17.46 1.62 -28.21
N TYR A 633 -16.84 2.37 -29.13
CA TYR A 633 -16.87 3.83 -29.17
C TYR A 633 -17.67 4.29 -30.39
N THR A 634 -18.72 5.08 -30.16
CA THR A 634 -19.56 5.60 -31.24
C THR A 634 -19.22 7.08 -31.48
N PHE A 635 -18.79 7.41 -32.70
CA PHE A 635 -18.55 8.79 -33.13
C PHE A 635 -19.47 9.15 -34.29
N LYS A 636 -19.98 10.39 -34.29
CA LYS A 636 -20.66 10.96 -35.45
C LYS A 636 -19.64 11.63 -36.35
N THR A 637 -19.53 11.11 -37.57
CA THR A 637 -18.61 11.57 -38.62
C THR A 637 -19.36 12.29 -39.73
N ILE A 638 -18.68 13.15 -40.47
CA ILE A 638 -19.22 13.84 -41.64
C ILE A 638 -19.31 12.83 -42.79
N GLY A 639 -20.42 12.09 -42.85
CA GLY A 639 -20.65 11.03 -43.86
C GLY A 639 -21.46 9.82 -43.37
N GLY A 640 -21.75 9.75 -42.07
CA GLY A 640 -22.46 8.65 -41.43
C GLY A 640 -21.56 7.98 -40.38
N GLY A 641 -21.96 8.07 -39.10
CA GLY A 641 -21.20 7.55 -37.96
C GLY A 641 -21.00 6.04 -37.97
N GLY A 642 -20.09 5.55 -37.13
CA GLY A 642 -19.79 4.12 -36.96
C GLY A 642 -19.32 3.78 -35.55
N ASP A 643 -19.37 2.48 -35.23
CA ASP A 643 -18.89 1.91 -33.97
C ASP A 643 -17.48 1.35 -34.14
N TYR A 644 -16.58 1.74 -33.23
CA TYR A 644 -15.17 1.38 -33.28
C TYR A 644 -14.81 0.55 -32.06
N HIS A 645 -14.14 -0.59 -32.29
CA HIS A 645 -13.93 -1.63 -31.27
C HIS A 645 -12.50 -1.71 -30.72
N SER A 646 -11.68 -0.72 -31.06
CA SER A 646 -10.34 -0.53 -30.52
C SER A 646 -10.07 0.95 -30.33
N VAL A 647 -9.13 1.29 -29.43
CA VAL A 647 -8.70 2.68 -29.22
C VAL A 647 -8.03 3.24 -30.47
N GLY A 648 -7.26 2.41 -31.21
CA GLY A 648 -6.60 2.81 -32.44
C GLY A 648 -7.60 3.23 -33.52
N ASP A 649 -8.57 2.38 -33.84
CA ASP A 649 -9.56 2.66 -34.88
C ASP A 649 -10.43 3.88 -34.53
N ALA A 650 -10.74 4.05 -33.24
CA ALA A 650 -11.46 5.21 -32.73
C ALA A 650 -10.69 6.52 -32.93
N LEU A 651 -9.40 6.54 -32.58
CA LEU A 651 -8.55 7.72 -32.75
C LEU A 651 -8.28 8.03 -34.22
N ASP A 652 -8.07 7.03 -35.06
CA ASP A 652 -7.93 7.19 -36.51
C ASP A 652 -9.21 7.76 -37.14
N ALA A 653 -10.39 7.36 -36.65
CA ALA A 653 -11.64 7.97 -37.07
C ALA A 653 -11.75 9.45 -36.67
N VAL A 654 -11.35 9.80 -35.45
CA VAL A 654 -11.31 11.19 -34.98
C VAL A 654 -10.31 12.02 -35.78
N ASP A 655 -9.14 11.50 -36.09
CA ASP A 655 -8.11 12.18 -36.88
C ASP A 655 -8.60 12.50 -38.30
N ARG A 656 -9.25 11.52 -38.97
CA ARG A 656 -9.87 11.74 -40.29
C ARG A 656 -10.94 12.84 -40.26
N GLU A 657 -11.74 12.92 -39.19
CA GLU A 657 -12.73 13.98 -39.02
C GLU A 657 -12.09 15.35 -38.80
N PHE A 658 -11.04 15.44 -37.97
CA PHE A 658 -10.29 16.68 -37.81
C PHE A 658 -9.67 17.13 -39.14
N GLY A 659 -9.13 16.20 -39.93
CA GLY A 659 -8.63 16.48 -41.28
C GLY A 659 -9.73 17.02 -42.20
N SER A 660 -10.93 16.44 -42.15
CA SER A 660 -12.09 16.88 -42.94
C SER A 660 -12.58 18.28 -42.52
N ILE A 661 -12.63 18.56 -41.21
CA ILE A 661 -12.96 19.88 -40.67
C ILE A 661 -11.92 20.91 -41.11
N TYR A 662 -10.63 20.56 -41.01
CA TYR A 662 -9.53 21.44 -41.43
C TYR A 662 -9.63 21.79 -42.92
N GLY A 663 -9.90 20.80 -43.77
CA GLY A 663 -10.15 21.01 -45.20
C GLY A 663 -11.31 21.98 -45.45
N LYS A 664 -12.47 21.76 -44.81
CA LYS A 664 -13.63 22.66 -44.92
C LYS A 664 -13.33 24.07 -44.42
N PHE A 665 -12.54 24.23 -43.37
CA PHE A 665 -12.13 25.56 -42.90
C PHE A 665 -11.20 26.25 -43.90
N GLY A 666 -10.35 25.49 -44.59
CA GLY A 666 -9.56 25.95 -45.73
C GLY A 666 -10.43 26.43 -46.90
N ASP A 667 -11.49 25.69 -47.24
CA ASP A 667 -12.47 26.08 -48.26
C ASP A 667 -13.18 27.38 -47.88
N VAL A 668 -13.65 27.49 -46.62
CA VAL A 668 -14.27 28.72 -46.10
C VAL A 668 -13.30 29.90 -46.16
N SER A 669 -12.04 29.71 -45.76
CA SER A 669 -11.02 30.75 -45.86
C SER A 669 -10.79 31.21 -47.30
N SER A 670 -10.85 30.29 -48.26
CA SER A 670 -10.69 30.60 -49.69
C SER A 670 -11.91 31.37 -50.23
N GLN A 671 -13.12 30.91 -49.91
CA GLN A 671 -14.37 31.60 -50.24
C GLN A 671 -14.44 33.01 -49.62
N MET A 672 -14.00 33.18 -48.37
CA MET A 672 -13.91 34.49 -47.73
C MET A 672 -12.87 35.39 -48.42
N GLY A 673 -11.78 34.82 -48.93
CA GLY A 673 -10.78 35.51 -49.74
C GLY A 673 -11.34 36.02 -51.07
N GLU A 674 -12.14 35.19 -51.75
CA GLU A 674 -12.90 35.56 -52.95
C GLU A 674 -13.93 36.66 -52.66
N LEU A 675 -14.79 36.48 -51.66
CA LEU A 675 -15.77 37.49 -51.24
C LEU A 675 -15.12 38.84 -50.93
N ARG A 676 -13.94 38.83 -50.30
CA ARG A 676 -13.20 40.07 -50.00
C ARG A 676 -12.69 40.76 -51.28
N ARG A 677 -12.31 40.00 -52.32
CA ARG A 677 -11.93 40.54 -53.63
C ARG A 677 -13.15 41.14 -54.31
N ASP A 678 -14.25 40.39 -54.41
CA ASP A 678 -15.50 40.85 -55.03
C ASP A 678 -16.01 42.13 -54.36
N LEU A 679 -15.93 42.21 -53.03
CA LEU A 679 -16.34 43.41 -52.30
C LEU A 679 -15.45 44.63 -52.58
N LYS A 680 -14.15 44.42 -52.80
CA LYS A 680 -13.23 45.50 -53.20
C LYS A 680 -13.52 45.96 -54.62
N SER A 681 -13.71 45.01 -55.55
CA SER A 681 -14.08 45.27 -56.94
C SER A 681 -15.39 46.07 -57.00
N ALA A 682 -16.44 45.62 -56.31
CA ALA A 682 -17.72 46.33 -56.24
C ALA A 682 -17.59 47.74 -55.63
N GLY A 683 -16.78 47.90 -54.58
CA GLY A 683 -16.52 49.21 -53.98
C GLY A 683 -15.80 50.17 -54.93
N ALA A 684 -14.79 49.69 -55.68
CA ALA A 684 -14.06 50.49 -56.66
C ALA A 684 -14.95 50.85 -57.87
N LEU A 685 -15.71 49.87 -58.39
CA LEU A 685 -16.67 50.03 -59.49
C LEU A 685 -17.75 51.08 -59.14
N GLY A 686 -18.33 50.98 -57.94
CA GLY A 686 -19.31 51.93 -57.44
C GLY A 686 -18.73 53.33 -57.21
N SER A 687 -17.51 53.41 -56.69
CA SER A 687 -16.80 54.69 -56.55
C SER A 687 -16.51 55.35 -57.91
N ALA A 688 -16.16 54.56 -58.93
CA ALA A 688 -15.91 55.08 -60.29
C ALA A 688 -17.19 55.60 -60.94
N LEU A 689 -18.32 54.88 -60.79
CA LEU A 689 -19.62 55.32 -61.28
C LEU A 689 -20.12 56.59 -60.58
N SER A 690 -19.86 56.75 -59.28
CA SER A 690 -20.20 57.96 -58.51
C SER A 690 -19.42 59.20 -58.96
N ALA A 691 -18.25 59.01 -59.57
CA ALA A 691 -17.47 60.10 -60.16
C ALA A 691 -18.06 60.63 -61.48
N LEU A 692 -19.02 59.91 -62.10
CA LEU A 692 -19.72 60.35 -63.30
C LEU A 692 -20.72 61.46 -62.95
N LYS A 693 -20.27 62.72 -63.02
CA LYS A 693 -21.08 63.90 -62.72
C LYS A 693 -21.46 64.63 -64.01
N PRO A 694 -22.75 64.69 -64.35
CA PRO A 694 -23.22 65.48 -65.48
C PRO A 694 -22.94 66.97 -65.27
N MET A 695 -22.45 67.64 -66.30
CA MET A 695 -22.26 69.09 -66.32
C MET A 695 -23.59 69.81 -66.49
N GLN A 696 -23.62 71.10 -66.16
CA GLN A 696 -24.81 71.96 -66.27
C GLN A 696 -25.45 71.86 -67.67
N TYR A 697 -26.78 71.98 -67.73
CA TYR A 697 -27.55 71.92 -68.97
C TYR A 697 -27.08 72.95 -70.01
N ASP A 698 -26.78 72.48 -71.23
CA ASP A 698 -26.53 73.30 -72.41
C ASP A 698 -27.57 72.95 -73.50
N PRO A 699 -28.38 73.92 -73.99
CA PRO A 699 -29.40 73.67 -75.00
C PRO A 699 -28.87 73.34 -76.41
N LEU A 700 -27.60 73.62 -76.72
CA LEU A 700 -26.98 73.26 -78.01
C LEU A 700 -26.33 71.88 -77.97
N GLU A 701 -25.92 71.40 -76.79
CA GLU A 701 -25.26 70.11 -76.58
C GLU A 701 -25.94 69.33 -75.43
N PRO A 702 -27.15 68.76 -75.64
CA PRO A 702 -27.92 68.09 -74.59
C PRO A 702 -27.33 66.74 -74.16
N SER A 703 -26.41 66.16 -74.93
CA SER A 703 -25.77 64.87 -74.69
C SER A 703 -24.36 65.05 -74.15
N GLN A 704 -23.97 64.26 -73.16
CA GLN A 704 -22.66 64.31 -72.52
C GLN A 704 -22.07 62.91 -72.37
N LEU A 705 -20.77 62.79 -72.62
CA LEU A 705 -19.96 61.62 -72.28
C LEU A 705 -19.12 61.94 -71.05
N MET A 706 -19.10 61.02 -70.10
CA MET A 706 -18.44 61.16 -68.81
C MET A 706 -17.44 60.02 -68.63
N ALA A 707 -16.31 60.30 -67.98
CA ALA A 707 -15.35 59.29 -67.56
C ALA A 707 -15.05 59.46 -66.07
N GLY A 708 -14.97 58.36 -65.34
CA GLY A 708 -14.75 58.33 -63.90
C GLY A 708 -13.66 57.35 -63.52
N PHE A 709 -12.94 57.65 -62.45
CA PHE A 709 -11.97 56.73 -61.85
C PHE A 709 -12.35 56.52 -60.39
N GLY A 710 -12.34 55.27 -59.95
CA GLY A 710 -12.66 54.89 -58.57
C GLY A 710 -11.56 54.02 -57.98
N ALA A 711 -11.29 54.24 -56.70
CA ALA A 711 -10.34 53.43 -55.94
C ALA A 711 -10.95 53.05 -54.58
N TYR A 712 -10.87 51.78 -54.20
CA TYR A 712 -11.34 51.31 -52.90
C TYR A 712 -10.44 50.21 -52.34
N LYS A 713 -9.81 50.45 -51.18
CA LYS A 713 -8.92 49.49 -50.47
C LYS A 713 -7.88 48.79 -51.37
N GLY A 714 -7.30 49.55 -52.30
CA GLY A 714 -6.24 49.10 -53.21
C GLY A 714 -6.71 48.53 -54.55
N GLU A 715 -8.03 48.46 -54.79
CA GLU A 715 -8.63 48.07 -56.07
C GLU A 715 -9.01 49.31 -56.89
N TYR A 716 -8.93 49.21 -58.22
CA TYR A 716 -9.14 50.34 -59.13
C TYR A 716 -10.13 50.00 -60.24
N ALA A 717 -10.98 50.97 -60.58
CA ALA A 717 -11.96 50.85 -61.65
C ALA A 717 -12.04 52.11 -62.50
N LEU A 718 -12.36 51.91 -63.77
CA LEU A 718 -12.67 52.97 -64.73
C LEU A 718 -14.15 52.91 -65.07
N ALA A 719 -14.78 54.07 -65.17
CA ALA A 719 -16.17 54.21 -65.55
C ALA A 719 -16.32 55.08 -66.80
N LEU A 720 -17.27 54.71 -67.66
CA LEU A 720 -17.72 55.51 -68.78
C LEU A 720 -19.24 55.70 -68.66
N GLY A 721 -19.68 56.94 -68.79
CA GLY A 721 -21.07 57.33 -68.63
C GLY A 721 -21.57 58.17 -69.79
N PHE A 722 -22.88 58.14 -69.96
CA PHE A 722 -23.63 58.98 -70.87
C PHE A 722 -24.76 59.67 -70.12
N ALA A 723 -24.94 60.97 -70.32
CA ALA A 723 -26.08 61.72 -69.81
C ALA A 723 -26.73 62.49 -70.95
N HIS A 724 -28.06 62.53 -70.98
CA HIS A 724 -28.83 63.27 -71.96
C HIS A 724 -29.94 64.07 -71.27
N TYR A 725 -29.94 65.38 -71.50
CA TYR A 725 -30.98 66.28 -71.04
C TYR A 725 -32.10 66.35 -72.07
N VAL A 726 -33.27 65.78 -71.74
CA VAL A 726 -34.46 65.91 -72.59
C VAL A 726 -35.06 67.32 -72.45
N LYS A 727 -34.93 67.93 -71.27
CA LYS A 727 -35.34 69.31 -70.94
C LYS A 727 -34.36 69.88 -69.89
N GLU A 728 -34.34 71.21 -69.69
CA GLU A 728 -33.49 71.86 -68.67
C GLU A 728 -33.62 71.23 -67.26
N ASP A 729 -34.84 70.78 -66.96
CA ASP A 729 -35.21 70.21 -65.67
C ASP A 729 -35.24 68.67 -65.67
N PHE A 730 -35.07 67.98 -66.80
CA PHE A 730 -35.15 66.51 -66.87
C PHE A 730 -33.98 65.88 -67.63
N MET A 731 -33.29 64.95 -66.98
CA MET A 731 -32.10 64.28 -67.50
C MET A 731 -32.16 62.76 -67.28
N VAL A 732 -31.69 62.03 -68.29
CA VAL A 732 -31.44 60.58 -68.23
C VAL A 732 -29.94 60.38 -68.19
N HIS A 733 -29.43 59.51 -67.33
CA HIS A 733 -28.03 59.10 -67.36
C HIS A 733 -27.89 57.59 -67.23
N ALA A 734 -26.81 57.06 -67.81
CA ALA A 734 -26.39 55.68 -67.67
C ALA A 734 -24.86 55.62 -67.60
N GLY A 735 -24.33 54.61 -66.92
CA GLY A 735 -22.89 54.41 -66.80
C GLY A 735 -22.55 52.95 -66.68
N VAL A 736 -21.35 52.61 -67.14
CA VAL A 736 -20.73 51.30 -66.96
C VAL A 736 -19.34 51.51 -66.38
N SER A 737 -18.90 50.61 -65.51
CA SER A 737 -17.54 50.60 -64.98
C SER A 737 -16.94 49.21 -65.07
N VAL A 738 -15.61 49.17 -65.14
CA VAL A 738 -14.83 47.94 -65.25
C VAL A 738 -13.57 48.04 -64.38
N THR A 739 -13.23 46.95 -63.69
CA THR A 739 -11.97 46.83 -62.95
C THR A 739 -10.85 46.34 -63.87
N HIS A 740 -9.60 46.45 -63.42
CA HIS A 740 -8.46 45.87 -64.14
C HIS A 740 -8.46 44.32 -64.18
N HIS A 741 -9.36 43.68 -63.43
CA HIS A 741 -9.58 42.23 -63.42
C HIS A 741 -10.75 41.78 -64.33
N GLY A 742 -11.43 42.70 -65.00
CA GLY A 742 -12.49 42.40 -65.98
C GLY A 742 -13.89 42.28 -65.40
N GLU A 743 -14.08 42.55 -64.10
CA GLU A 743 -15.42 42.67 -63.51
C GLU A 743 -16.06 44.00 -63.92
N SER A 744 -17.37 44.00 -64.14
CA SER A 744 -18.10 45.19 -64.60
C SER A 744 -19.36 45.47 -63.79
N MET A 745 -19.72 46.74 -63.68
CA MET A 745 -20.98 47.21 -63.06
C MET A 745 -21.65 48.22 -63.98
N ALA A 746 -22.97 48.30 -63.95
CA ALA A 746 -23.73 49.29 -64.71
C ALA A 746 -24.77 49.99 -63.84
N ASN A 747 -25.03 51.27 -64.11
CA ASN A 747 -26.11 52.04 -63.50
C ASN A 747 -26.90 52.83 -64.56
N ALA A 748 -28.14 53.13 -64.25
CA ALA A 748 -28.98 54.04 -65.03
C ALA A 748 -29.93 54.79 -64.09
N GLY A 749 -30.24 56.04 -64.41
CA GLY A 749 -31.04 56.89 -63.57
C GLY A 749 -31.73 58.02 -64.32
N LEU A 750 -32.84 58.49 -63.74
CA LEU A 750 -33.58 59.67 -64.18
C LEU A 750 -33.41 60.74 -63.11
N THR A 751 -33.23 61.99 -63.52
CA THR A 751 -33.05 63.12 -62.61
C THR A 751 -33.98 64.26 -63.01
N TRP A 752 -34.76 64.75 -62.04
CA TRP A 752 -35.70 65.84 -62.22
C TRP A 752 -35.36 66.99 -61.26
N LYS A 753 -35.14 68.19 -61.78
CA LYS A 753 -34.99 69.41 -60.96
C LYS A 753 -36.36 69.94 -60.57
N ILE A 754 -36.57 70.21 -59.28
CA ILE A 754 -37.82 70.74 -58.73
C ILE A 754 -37.53 72.08 -58.03
N GLY A 755 -38.13 73.17 -58.51
CA GLY A 755 -37.97 74.53 -57.96
C GLY A 755 -38.89 75.56 -58.63
N GLY A 756 -39.32 76.59 -57.88
CA GLY A 756 -40.36 77.55 -58.31
C GLY A 756 -39.90 78.54 -59.39
N LYS A 757 -40.73 78.70 -60.44
CA LYS A 757 -40.48 79.55 -61.63
C LYS A 757 -40.31 81.06 -61.35
N ALA A 758 -40.72 81.56 -60.20
CA ALA A 758 -40.83 83.02 -59.96
C ALA A 758 -39.48 83.76 -59.86
N ALA A 759 -38.35 83.07 -59.70
CA ALA A 759 -37.02 83.68 -59.65
C ALA A 759 -36.18 83.49 -60.94
N LYS A 760 -36.65 82.68 -61.91
CA LYS A 760 -35.91 82.41 -63.16
C LYS A 760 -36.12 83.50 -64.25
N ASP A 761 -37.21 84.26 -64.18
CA ASP A 761 -37.55 85.27 -65.19
C ASP A 761 -36.87 86.64 -64.98
N ALA A 762 -36.16 86.85 -63.86
CA ALA A 762 -35.46 88.11 -63.55
C ALA A 762 -33.95 88.10 -63.85
N VAL A 763 -33.44 87.06 -64.53
CA VAL A 763 -32.04 86.99 -64.96
C VAL A 763 -31.94 87.46 -66.42
N PRO A 764 -31.21 88.55 -66.71
CA PRO A 764 -31.05 89.07 -68.07
C PRO A 764 -30.37 88.06 -69.00
N GLU A 765 -30.79 88.05 -70.26
CA GLU A 765 -30.44 87.06 -71.30
C GLU A 765 -28.92 86.82 -71.48
N ARG A 766 -28.11 87.81 -71.11
CA ARG A 766 -26.62 87.80 -71.11
C ARG A 766 -25.96 86.77 -70.18
N TYR A 767 -26.67 86.23 -69.19
CA TYR A 767 -26.13 85.20 -68.27
C TYR A 767 -26.70 83.81 -68.51
N ARG A 768 -27.58 83.65 -69.51
CA ARG A 768 -28.32 82.41 -69.75
C ARG A 768 -27.54 81.39 -70.60
N ARG A 769 -26.39 81.78 -71.20
CA ARG A 769 -25.55 80.92 -72.08
C ARG A 769 -24.14 80.68 -71.55
N GLY A 770 -24.00 80.43 -70.24
CA GLY A 770 -22.79 79.86 -69.65
C GLY A 770 -21.47 80.63 -69.83
N PRO A 771 -20.38 80.18 -69.19
CA PRO A 771 -19.11 80.90 -69.15
C PRO A 771 -18.26 80.82 -70.44
N LEU A 772 -18.61 79.99 -71.41
CA LEU A 772 -17.87 79.84 -72.68
C LEU A 772 -18.27 80.85 -73.77
N SER A 773 -19.41 81.55 -73.61
CA SER A 773 -19.84 82.61 -74.54
C SER A 773 -19.11 83.95 -74.33
N SER A 774 -18.48 84.18 -73.18
CA SER A 774 -17.87 85.50 -72.86
C SER A 774 -16.54 85.72 -73.58
N VAL A 775 -15.78 84.66 -73.88
CA VAL A 775 -14.45 84.76 -74.50
C VAL A 775 -14.56 85.08 -76.00
N TYR A 776 -15.51 84.46 -76.71
CA TYR A 776 -15.74 84.74 -78.13
C TYR A 776 -16.26 86.16 -78.36
N VAL A 777 -17.06 86.69 -77.43
CA VAL A 777 -17.58 88.06 -77.51
C VAL A 777 -16.50 89.09 -77.13
N MET A 778 -15.62 88.80 -76.16
CA MET A 778 -14.46 89.66 -75.85
C MET A 778 -13.40 89.67 -76.97
N GLN A 779 -13.17 88.57 -77.68
CA GLN A 779 -12.24 88.55 -78.83
C GLN A 779 -12.77 89.35 -80.01
N LYS A 780 -14.09 89.31 -80.23
CA LYS A 780 -14.76 90.13 -81.25
C LYS A 780 -14.74 91.62 -80.87
N GLU A 781 -14.99 91.94 -79.60
CA GLU A 781 -14.90 93.33 -79.11
C GLU A 781 -13.45 93.87 -79.13
N ASN A 782 -12.42 93.07 -78.84
CA ASN A 782 -11.03 93.51 -78.95
C ASN A 782 -10.60 93.76 -80.41
N ALA A 783 -11.10 92.97 -81.36
CA ALA A 783 -10.86 93.19 -82.79
C ALA A 783 -11.58 94.45 -83.31
N GLU A 784 -12.82 94.71 -82.84
CA GLU A 784 -13.58 95.92 -83.18
C GLU A 784 -13.05 97.19 -82.47
N LEU A 785 -12.49 97.07 -81.26
CA LEU A 785 -11.80 98.15 -80.55
C LEU A 785 -10.47 98.53 -81.22
N GLN A 786 -9.69 97.55 -81.71
CA GLN A 786 -8.47 97.81 -82.49
C GLN A 786 -8.79 98.49 -83.84
N ALA A 787 -9.94 98.17 -84.46
CA ALA A 787 -10.42 98.86 -85.67
C ALA A 787 -10.89 100.31 -85.40
N ARG A 788 -11.52 100.58 -84.25
CA ARG A 788 -11.94 101.95 -83.84
C ARG A 788 -10.78 102.86 -83.43
N VAL A 789 -9.71 102.31 -82.84
CA VAL A 789 -8.49 103.07 -82.53
C VAL A 789 -7.72 103.43 -83.81
N ALA A 790 -7.71 102.56 -84.83
CA ALA A 790 -7.13 102.85 -86.13
C ALA A 790 -7.89 103.93 -86.92
N SER A 791 -9.24 103.99 -86.81
CA SER A 791 -10.04 105.04 -87.45
C SER A 791 -9.93 106.39 -86.73
N GLN A 792 -9.79 106.43 -85.41
CA GLN A 792 -9.55 107.68 -84.65
C GLN A 792 -8.15 108.28 -84.87
N ALA A 793 -7.16 107.47 -85.24
CA ALA A 793 -5.83 107.94 -85.61
C ALA A 793 -5.82 108.64 -87.00
N GLN A 794 -6.70 108.24 -87.92
CA GLN A 794 -6.90 108.93 -89.21
C GLN A 794 -7.66 110.26 -89.06
N GLU A 795 -8.60 110.36 -88.11
CA GLU A 795 -9.34 111.60 -87.82
C GLU A 795 -8.47 112.68 -87.14
N MET A 796 -7.54 112.28 -86.25
CA MET A 796 -6.54 113.20 -85.69
C MET A 796 -5.49 113.67 -86.71
N ALA A 797 -5.22 112.88 -87.76
CA ALA A 797 -4.31 113.27 -88.84
C ALA A 797 -4.95 114.28 -89.81
N SER A 798 -6.26 114.20 -90.08
CA SER A 798 -6.97 115.20 -90.90
C SER A 798 -7.21 116.51 -90.15
N GLN A 799 -7.47 116.46 -88.83
CA GLN A 799 -7.61 117.65 -87.99
C GLN A 799 -6.28 118.41 -87.79
N ALA A 800 -5.13 117.73 -87.88
CA ALA A 800 -3.81 118.38 -87.86
C ALA A 800 -3.49 119.11 -89.18
N GLN A 801 -4.04 118.67 -90.32
CA GLN A 801 -3.92 119.35 -91.62
C GLN A 801 -4.85 120.56 -91.73
N GLU A 802 -6.08 120.50 -91.22
CA GLU A 802 -7.00 121.65 -91.16
C GLU A 802 -6.47 122.80 -90.27
N ILE A 803 -5.77 122.49 -89.17
CA ILE A 803 -5.14 123.50 -88.29
C ILE A 803 -3.90 124.13 -88.93
N ALA A 804 -3.20 123.44 -89.85
CA ALA A 804 -2.08 123.97 -90.60
C ALA A 804 -2.54 124.93 -91.73
N GLU A 805 -3.65 124.61 -92.41
CA GLU A 805 -4.27 125.49 -93.42
C GLU A 805 -4.96 126.71 -92.80
N LEU A 806 -5.60 126.59 -91.63
CA LEU A 806 -6.14 127.76 -90.89
C LEU A 806 -5.05 128.72 -90.40
N LYS A 807 -3.84 128.22 -90.07
CA LYS A 807 -2.68 129.07 -89.70
C LYS A 807 -2.05 129.76 -90.91
N ALA A 808 -2.04 129.13 -92.08
CA ALA A 808 -1.59 129.74 -93.33
C ALA A 808 -2.54 130.86 -93.81
N GLY A 809 -3.86 130.67 -93.69
CA GLY A 809 -4.87 131.70 -94.00
C GLY A 809 -4.87 132.90 -93.04
N MET A 810 -4.54 132.71 -91.75
CA MET A 810 -4.41 133.80 -90.77
C MET A 810 -3.17 134.68 -90.99
N GLU A 811 -2.08 134.15 -91.54
CA GLU A 811 -0.88 134.94 -91.90
C GLU A 811 -1.06 135.72 -93.21
N GLU A 812 -1.82 135.19 -94.17
CA GLU A 812 -2.18 135.89 -95.41
C GLU A 812 -3.18 137.05 -95.16
N MET A 813 -4.12 136.87 -94.23
CA MET A 813 -5.04 137.92 -93.78
C MET A 813 -4.32 139.04 -92.98
N LYS A 814 -3.27 138.71 -92.21
CA LYS A 814 -2.39 139.71 -91.55
C LYS A 814 -1.47 140.46 -92.52
N ARG A 815 -1.15 139.86 -93.68
CA ARG A 815 -0.36 140.49 -94.75
C ARG A 815 -1.19 141.45 -95.61
N LEU A 816 -2.49 141.17 -95.81
CA LEU A 816 -3.43 142.04 -96.52
C LEU A 816 -3.96 143.21 -95.66
N LEU A 817 -4.01 143.09 -94.32
CA LEU A 817 -4.37 144.19 -93.40
C LEU A 817 -3.24 145.20 -93.15
N ARG A 818 -1.99 144.92 -93.57
CA ARG A 818 -0.87 145.89 -93.56
C ARG A 818 -0.69 146.64 -94.89
N ALA A 819 -1.44 146.27 -95.93
CA ALA A 819 -1.37 146.89 -97.26
C ALA A 819 -2.51 147.89 -97.57
N SER A 820 -3.52 148.06 -96.70
CA SER A 820 -4.58 149.07 -96.88
C SER A 820 -4.41 150.37 -96.05
N LYS A 821 -3.32 150.52 -95.29
CA LYS A 821 -2.87 151.84 -94.78
C LYS A 821 -1.94 152.52 -95.79
N ARG A 822 -2.50 152.90 -96.94
CA ARG A 822 -2.01 153.96 -97.85
C ARG A 822 -3.14 154.38 -98.81
N LYS A 823 -4.25 154.84 -98.24
CA LYS A 823 -4.99 156.05 -98.61
C LYS A 823 -6.07 156.31 -97.57
#